data_AF-A0A970LRQ6-F1
#
_entry.id   AF-A0A970LRQ6-F1
#
_cell.length_a   1.000
_cell.length_b   1.000
_cell.length_c   1.000
_cell.angle_alpha   90.00
_cell.angle_beta   90.00
_cell.angle_gamma   90.00
#
_symmetry.space_group_name_H-M   'P 1'
#
loop_
_entity.id
_entity.type
_entity.pdbx_description
1 polymer ?
#
loop_
_entity_poly.entity_id
_entity_poly.type
_entity_poly.pdbx_seq_one_letter_code
_entity_poly.pdbx_strand_id
1 'polypeptide(L)'
;MGKYTKTSIVMPMVLLALLLTGCFSQYATNSGTPIDPIVAGAEEVKSPAVGQFNVKNSEVQITDISVTADGSLTVVGTAAKVVYLLQKNGKPVWERQQPSIPLQTYIAPDGSFIAVATEGGQLLLLGPDQKEKASRQFNAPLTQLSVAKDGSLMAAVLHADGEQQDRLVVLDKSCKVLWEQELGTIISTEVTATDNRIFVNWRENETPYFGVFSAAGELLWQLQKGTDISIDSSGQNIISASTADISRIDHNAEEIWEYRVVGEVAQVQVADNGLYVGVIITDPATQHQDLHYLNMAGEKLWQKALPVGADVLVSADGSRIIVASWGQFQEDVTKITVYDQQGQVINILDVTGRAQKMAFAAKSGTLVIGLYDGNIYFLDVYEKAETVNSAKGQKLTDYYQPVIFGRQEGENNVTLFFYDLQAQYLIPVTRTVKGSHSLLRDSIQELIRGPAQGSDLLRTIPKDTEVKVEVDNGIVEVALSEQLNQMSGSTFLTGVLKSLLLTVSSIPSVEQIQFTIAGEARGSFGQEGLDITEPFPPQPFTKKSGERLLFLPSASGSKYYLRPEAIEMAPLKEHDLAEAVAQAVLKGYAEVFGTVLTLRSVRIVDNVIYVDMTNSLNDIISQSIAAAARAAMLRDALALSLAENLPYANVKITVNGTKPKQAEHYLPWEVKVIRPYYVNMEN
;
A
#
# COMPACT_ATOMS: atom_id res chain seq x y z
N MET A 1 -61.17 20.73 -67.95
CA MET A 1 -62.57 21.17 -68.17
C MET A 1 -63.07 21.74 -66.85
N GLY A 2 -63.60 22.97 -66.80
CA GLY A 2 -64.00 23.64 -65.55
C GLY A 2 -62.88 24.40 -64.80
N LYS A 3 -63.16 25.64 -64.40
CA LYS A 3 -62.33 26.53 -63.55
C LYS A 3 -63.23 27.14 -62.46
N TYR A 4 -62.59 27.74 -61.44
CA TYR A 4 -63.15 28.60 -60.37
C TYR A 4 -63.82 27.83 -59.21
N THR A 5 -63.65 28.23 -57.93
CA THR A 5 -63.40 29.59 -57.40
C THR A 5 -62.63 29.60 -56.05
N LYS A 6 -61.78 30.63 -55.81
CA LYS A 6 -61.64 31.49 -54.58
C LYS A 6 -61.61 30.88 -53.15
N THR A 7 -60.88 31.39 -52.13
CA THR A 7 -59.88 32.48 -51.97
C THR A 7 -59.06 32.24 -50.67
N SER A 8 -57.91 32.92 -50.47
CA SER A 8 -57.01 32.77 -49.31
C SER A 8 -56.90 34.06 -48.45
N ILE A 9 -55.96 34.07 -47.48
CA ILE A 9 -55.46 35.22 -46.68
C ILE A 9 -56.38 35.49 -45.45
N VAL A 10 -55.93 35.71 -44.19
CA VAL A 10 -54.98 36.72 -43.66
C VAL A 10 -54.16 36.21 -42.45
N MET A 11 -52.92 36.72 -42.33
CA MET A 11 -51.97 36.61 -41.21
C MET A 11 -51.88 37.95 -40.45
N PRO A 12 -51.60 37.94 -39.13
CA PRO A 12 -50.74 38.96 -38.51
C PRO A 12 -49.73 38.32 -37.52
N MET A 13 -48.66 38.96 -37.04
CA MET A 13 -47.95 40.18 -37.45
C MET A 13 -46.49 40.06 -36.97
N VAL A 14 -45.59 40.87 -37.52
CA VAL A 14 -44.18 41.02 -37.06
C VAL A 14 -44.07 42.32 -36.24
N LEU A 15 -42.86 42.64 -35.74
CA LEU A 15 -42.37 43.94 -35.22
C LEU A 15 -42.60 44.20 -33.70
N LEU A 16 -41.73 44.91 -32.95
CA LEU A 16 -40.61 45.80 -33.34
C LEU A 16 -39.57 46.05 -32.20
N ALA A 17 -38.27 45.83 -32.49
CA ALA A 17 -37.03 46.58 -32.10
C ALA A 17 -36.83 47.14 -30.65
N LEU A 18 -35.78 47.89 -30.23
CA LEU A 18 -34.50 48.43 -30.78
C LEU A 18 -33.35 48.10 -29.77
N LEU A 19 -32.09 47.76 -30.14
CA LEU A 19 -30.99 48.51 -30.81
C LEU A 19 -30.12 49.43 -29.89
N LEU A 20 -28.78 49.38 -30.12
CA LEU A 20 -27.65 50.27 -29.70
C LEU A 20 -26.93 49.88 -28.38
N THR A 21 -25.59 49.98 -28.20
CA THR A 21 -24.38 50.18 -29.06
C THR A 21 -23.12 49.68 -28.28
N GLY A 22 -21.89 49.54 -28.80
CA GLY A 22 -21.29 49.82 -30.13
C GLY A 22 -19.93 49.09 -30.32
N CYS A 23 -19.38 49.07 -31.54
CA CYS A 23 -18.10 49.73 -31.94
C CYS A 23 -16.82 49.12 -31.30
N PHE A 24 -15.76 48.68 -32.01
CA PHE A 24 -15.23 49.07 -33.34
C PHE A 24 -14.65 47.88 -34.17
N SER A 25 -13.95 48.22 -35.27
CA SER A 25 -13.68 47.44 -36.49
C SER A 25 -12.55 46.40 -36.50
N GLN A 26 -12.57 45.58 -37.56
CA GLN A 26 -11.69 44.47 -37.93
C GLN A 26 -10.27 44.88 -38.40
N TYR A 27 -9.30 43.97 -38.24
CA TYR A 27 -8.51 43.29 -39.31
C TYR A 27 -7.06 43.01 -38.91
N ALA A 28 -6.65 41.74 -38.96
CA ALA A 28 -5.50 41.23 -39.73
C ALA A 28 -5.15 39.80 -39.29
N THR A 29 -5.07 38.87 -40.23
CA THR A 29 -4.40 37.58 -40.02
C THR A 29 -2.91 37.80 -39.91
N ASN A 30 -2.27 37.28 -38.86
CA ASN A 30 -0.83 37.03 -38.90
C ASN A 30 -0.52 35.70 -38.24
N SER A 31 0.27 34.89 -38.95
CA SER A 31 0.69 33.56 -38.51
C SER A 31 1.70 33.68 -37.36
N GLY A 32 1.22 33.51 -36.13
CA GLY A 32 2.07 33.12 -35.01
C GLY A 32 2.17 31.60 -34.99
N THR A 33 3.36 31.05 -35.19
CA THR A 33 3.66 29.68 -34.75
C THR A 33 3.37 29.56 -33.25
N PRO A 34 2.82 28.44 -32.75
CA PRO A 34 2.77 28.20 -31.32
C PRO A 34 4.16 28.40 -30.73
N ILE A 35 4.30 29.32 -29.77
CA ILE A 35 5.53 29.46 -29.01
C ILE A 35 5.41 28.43 -27.89
N ASP A 36 5.96 27.24 -28.11
CA ASP A 36 6.12 26.28 -27.03
C ASP A 36 6.96 26.94 -25.93
N PRO A 37 6.52 26.88 -24.65
CA PRO A 37 7.40 27.25 -23.56
C PRO A 37 8.59 26.29 -23.56
N ILE A 38 9.79 26.82 -23.81
CA ILE A 38 11.03 26.03 -23.74
C ILE A 38 11.30 25.69 -22.27
N VAL A 39 10.67 24.61 -21.80
CA VAL A 39 11.06 23.93 -20.56
C VAL A 39 12.30 23.11 -20.87
N ALA A 40 13.46 23.75 -20.76
CA ALA A 40 14.73 23.04 -20.80
C ALA A 40 14.83 22.11 -19.58
N GLY A 41 14.79 20.79 -19.80
CA GLY A 41 15.05 19.79 -18.76
C GLY A 41 13.84 19.00 -18.26
N ALA A 42 12.72 18.96 -18.98
CA ALA A 42 11.78 17.85 -18.81
C ALA A 42 12.40 16.60 -19.47
N GLU A 43 13.11 15.79 -18.67
CA GLU A 43 13.48 14.44 -19.09
C GLU A 43 12.20 13.66 -19.41
N GLU A 44 12.15 12.98 -20.56
CA GLU A 44 11.07 12.04 -20.85
C GLU A 44 11.14 10.91 -19.81
N VAL A 45 10.31 11.01 -18.77
CA VAL A 45 10.10 9.92 -17.82
C VAL A 45 9.51 8.77 -18.61
N LYS A 46 10.36 7.79 -18.97
CA LYS A 46 9.92 6.53 -19.57
C LYS A 46 9.00 5.85 -18.58
N SER A 47 7.70 5.93 -18.84
CA SER A 47 6.72 5.19 -18.07
C SER A 47 7.00 3.69 -18.23
N PRO A 48 7.00 2.89 -17.15
CA PRO A 48 7.03 1.43 -17.26
C PRO A 48 5.74 0.85 -17.89
N ALA A 49 4.75 1.70 -18.16
CA ALA A 49 3.56 1.32 -18.89
C ALA A 49 3.85 1.13 -20.40
N VAL A 50 3.79 -0.13 -20.84
CA VAL A 50 3.77 -0.53 -22.25
C VAL A 50 2.39 -0.32 -22.90
N GLY A 51 1.38 0.00 -22.09
CA GLY A 51 0.04 0.38 -22.53
C GLY A 51 -0.79 0.99 -21.39
N GLN A 52 -1.77 1.81 -21.75
CA GLN A 52 -2.78 2.34 -20.83
C GLN A 52 -4.14 2.40 -21.52
N PHE A 53 -5.20 2.07 -20.79
CA PHE A 53 -6.58 2.29 -21.17
C PHE A 53 -7.32 3.03 -20.05
N ASN A 54 -8.30 3.86 -20.40
CA ASN A 54 -9.19 4.52 -19.45
C ASN A 54 -10.63 4.14 -19.81
N VAL A 55 -11.36 3.56 -18.87
CA VAL A 55 -12.79 3.30 -19.04
C VAL A 55 -13.50 4.65 -19.15
N LYS A 56 -14.37 4.81 -20.17
CA LYS A 56 -14.98 6.08 -20.61
C LYS A 56 -15.70 6.93 -19.53
N ASN A 57 -15.95 6.35 -18.37
CA ASN A 57 -16.37 7.07 -17.18
C ASN A 57 -15.48 6.60 -16.02
N SER A 58 -14.74 7.52 -15.40
CA SER A 58 -13.78 7.26 -14.32
C SER A 58 -14.42 6.91 -12.97
N GLU A 59 -15.75 7.02 -12.84
CA GLU A 59 -16.48 6.51 -11.68
C GLU A 59 -16.85 5.02 -11.82
N VAL A 60 -16.47 4.37 -12.93
CA VAL A 60 -16.85 2.98 -13.22
C VAL A 60 -15.81 2.01 -12.66
N GLN A 61 -16.22 1.27 -11.64
CA GLN A 61 -15.45 0.18 -11.07
C GLN A 61 -15.21 -0.94 -12.10
N ILE A 62 -13.99 -1.47 -12.07
CA ILE A 62 -13.60 -2.67 -12.81
C ILE A 62 -14.03 -3.87 -11.98
N THR A 63 -14.90 -4.72 -12.53
CA THR A 63 -15.40 -5.90 -11.82
C THR A 63 -14.37 -7.03 -11.87
N ASP A 64 -13.76 -7.25 -13.03
CA ASP A 64 -12.78 -8.31 -13.23
C ASP A 64 -11.83 -8.05 -14.43
N ILE A 65 -10.66 -8.69 -14.43
CA ILE A 65 -9.62 -8.65 -15.48
C ILE A 65 -9.03 -10.05 -15.69
N SER A 66 -8.96 -10.52 -16.94
CA SER A 66 -8.25 -11.73 -17.32
C SER A 66 -7.35 -11.50 -18.55
N VAL A 67 -6.21 -12.20 -18.63
CA VAL A 67 -5.14 -11.96 -19.64
C VAL A 67 -4.63 -13.26 -20.26
N THR A 68 -4.31 -13.23 -21.56
CA THR A 68 -3.69 -14.37 -22.26
C THR A 68 -2.29 -14.67 -21.70
N ALA A 69 -1.81 -15.91 -21.84
CA ALA A 69 -0.51 -16.30 -21.28
C ALA A 69 0.68 -15.54 -21.91
N ASP A 70 0.51 -15.02 -23.13
CA ASP A 70 1.48 -14.20 -23.86
C ASP A 70 1.25 -12.68 -23.69
N GLY A 71 0.24 -12.26 -22.91
CA GLY A 71 -0.08 -10.86 -22.64
C GLY A 71 -0.58 -10.08 -23.85
N SER A 72 -0.86 -10.73 -24.98
CA SER A 72 -1.30 -10.06 -26.21
C SER A 72 -2.70 -9.47 -26.10
N LEU A 73 -3.60 -10.12 -25.34
CA LEU A 73 -4.99 -9.75 -25.15
C LEU A 73 -5.41 -9.79 -23.68
N THR A 74 -6.24 -8.83 -23.29
CA THR A 74 -6.86 -8.73 -21.96
C THR A 74 -8.36 -8.50 -22.10
N VAL A 75 -9.17 -9.31 -21.41
CA VAL A 75 -10.60 -9.02 -21.22
C VAL A 75 -10.81 -8.27 -19.90
N VAL A 76 -11.73 -7.31 -19.91
CA VAL A 76 -12.07 -6.48 -18.75
C VAL A 76 -13.59 -6.40 -18.60
N GLY A 77 -14.10 -6.74 -17.41
CA GLY A 77 -15.48 -6.48 -16.99
C GLY A 77 -15.61 -5.14 -16.25
N THR A 78 -16.75 -4.46 -16.41
CA THR A 78 -17.01 -3.18 -15.72
C THR A 78 -18.42 -3.07 -15.16
N ALA A 79 -18.58 -2.36 -14.04
CA ALA A 79 -19.86 -2.06 -13.42
C ALA A 79 -20.83 -1.28 -14.33
N ALA A 80 -20.32 -0.58 -15.36
CA ALA A 80 -21.12 0.05 -16.41
C ALA A 80 -21.75 -0.94 -17.41
N LYS A 81 -21.69 -2.24 -17.13
CA LYS A 81 -22.21 -3.31 -17.99
C LYS A 81 -21.51 -3.41 -19.34
N VAL A 82 -20.23 -3.01 -19.42
CA VAL A 82 -19.41 -3.10 -20.64
C VAL A 82 -18.30 -4.12 -20.45
N VAL A 83 -18.08 -4.97 -21.45
CA VAL A 83 -16.90 -5.83 -21.57
C VAL A 83 -15.98 -5.25 -22.64
N TYR A 84 -14.70 -5.09 -22.33
CA TYR A 84 -13.67 -4.67 -23.27
C TYR A 84 -12.74 -5.84 -23.59
N LEU A 85 -12.28 -5.92 -24.84
CA LEU A 85 -11.10 -6.70 -25.22
C LEU A 85 -10.00 -5.71 -25.63
N LEU A 86 -8.89 -5.71 -24.90
CA LEU A 86 -7.77 -4.77 -25.04
C LEU A 86 -6.52 -5.50 -25.55
N GLN A 87 -5.67 -4.80 -26.28
CA GLN A 87 -4.31 -5.24 -26.63
C GLN A 87 -3.30 -4.85 -25.54
N LYS A 88 -2.10 -5.46 -25.51
CA LYS A 88 -0.97 -5.08 -24.62
C LYS A 88 -0.65 -3.57 -24.58
N ASN A 89 -0.93 -2.85 -25.67
CA ASN A 89 -0.71 -1.40 -25.79
C ASN A 89 -1.88 -0.54 -25.23
N GLY A 90 -2.87 -1.14 -24.59
CA GLY A 90 -4.07 -0.49 -24.08
C GLY A 90 -5.16 -0.19 -25.11
N LYS A 91 -4.94 -0.41 -26.41
CA LYS A 91 -5.96 -0.13 -27.43
C LYS A 91 -7.07 -1.19 -27.41
N PRO A 92 -8.35 -0.79 -27.44
CA PRO A 92 -9.44 -1.74 -27.55
C PRO A 92 -9.45 -2.39 -28.94
N VAL A 93 -9.52 -3.72 -28.95
CA VAL A 93 -9.94 -4.52 -30.11
C VAL A 93 -11.44 -4.31 -30.34
N TRP A 94 -12.22 -4.36 -29.27
CA TRP A 94 -13.65 -3.99 -29.24
C TRP A 94 -14.14 -3.69 -27.82
N GLU A 95 -15.30 -3.06 -27.75
CA GLU A 95 -16.14 -2.93 -26.55
C GLU A 95 -17.51 -3.55 -26.83
N ARG A 96 -18.14 -4.20 -25.84
CA ARG A 96 -19.47 -4.80 -25.96
C ARG A 96 -20.33 -4.43 -24.76
N GLN A 97 -21.44 -3.74 -25.01
CA GLN A 97 -22.50 -3.54 -24.01
C GLN A 97 -23.17 -4.88 -23.69
N GLN A 98 -23.36 -5.16 -22.40
CA GLN A 98 -24.09 -6.30 -21.87
C GLN A 98 -25.44 -5.85 -21.25
N PRO A 99 -26.43 -6.75 -21.12
CA PRO A 99 -27.71 -6.43 -20.48
C PRO A 99 -27.60 -6.13 -18.97
N SER A 100 -26.66 -6.79 -18.31
CA SER A 100 -26.41 -6.80 -16.86
C SER A 100 -24.91 -6.65 -16.58
N ILE A 101 -24.53 -6.48 -15.32
CA ILE A 101 -23.11 -6.30 -14.95
C ILE A 101 -22.34 -7.60 -15.22
N PRO A 102 -21.23 -7.59 -15.98
CA PRO A 102 -20.29 -8.72 -16.02
C PRO A 102 -19.59 -8.81 -14.66
N LEU A 103 -19.81 -9.90 -13.93
CA LEU A 103 -19.22 -10.13 -12.61
C LEU A 103 -17.88 -10.86 -12.69
N GLN A 104 -17.73 -11.76 -13.66
CA GLN A 104 -16.53 -12.55 -13.88
C GLN A 104 -16.22 -12.65 -15.38
N THR A 105 -14.94 -12.62 -15.73
CA THR A 105 -14.43 -12.69 -17.10
C THR A 105 -13.26 -13.65 -17.19
N TYR A 106 -13.18 -14.40 -18.28
CA TYR A 106 -12.07 -15.31 -18.55
C TYR A 106 -11.67 -15.17 -20.00
N ILE A 107 -10.38 -15.09 -20.29
CA ILE A 107 -9.84 -15.30 -21.63
C ILE A 107 -8.98 -16.55 -21.62
N ALA A 108 -9.17 -17.42 -22.61
CA ALA A 108 -8.37 -18.63 -22.74
C ALA A 108 -6.87 -18.27 -22.84
N PRO A 109 -5.95 -19.07 -22.27
CA PRO A 109 -4.52 -18.76 -22.29
C PRO A 109 -3.91 -18.55 -23.69
N ASP A 110 -4.56 -19.07 -24.73
CA ASP A 110 -4.21 -18.95 -26.16
C ASP A 110 -5.03 -17.86 -26.91
N GLY A 111 -5.91 -17.14 -26.23
CA GLY A 111 -6.81 -16.14 -26.81
C GLY A 111 -7.96 -16.70 -27.65
N SER A 112 -8.16 -18.03 -27.66
CA SER A 112 -9.11 -18.67 -28.58
C SER A 112 -10.58 -18.36 -28.28
N PHE A 113 -10.95 -18.14 -27.01
CA PHE A 113 -12.29 -17.72 -26.58
C PHE A 113 -12.24 -16.85 -25.32
N ILE A 114 -13.35 -16.17 -25.08
CA ILE A 114 -13.62 -15.36 -23.88
C ILE A 114 -14.92 -15.88 -23.26
N ALA A 115 -14.97 -16.04 -21.94
CA ALA A 115 -16.19 -16.29 -21.19
C ALA A 115 -16.56 -15.08 -20.33
N VAL A 116 -17.85 -14.79 -20.24
CA VAL A 116 -18.40 -13.71 -19.41
C VAL A 116 -19.58 -14.26 -18.62
N ALA A 117 -19.51 -14.17 -17.30
CA ALA A 117 -20.60 -14.45 -16.38
C ALA A 117 -21.14 -13.13 -15.81
N THR A 118 -22.45 -13.05 -15.61
CA THR A 118 -23.13 -11.78 -15.32
C THR A 118 -24.10 -11.87 -14.14
N GLU A 119 -24.31 -10.72 -13.50
CA GLU A 119 -25.33 -10.45 -12.48
C GLU A 119 -26.74 -10.84 -12.94
N GLY A 120 -27.03 -10.68 -14.23
CA GLY A 120 -28.30 -11.07 -14.83
C GLY A 120 -28.43 -12.57 -15.13
N GLY A 121 -27.50 -13.42 -14.68
CA GLY A 121 -27.53 -14.87 -14.88
C GLY A 121 -27.20 -15.33 -16.31
N GLN A 122 -26.65 -14.47 -17.15
CA GLN A 122 -26.18 -14.84 -18.49
C GLN A 122 -24.71 -15.30 -18.43
N LEU A 123 -24.45 -16.53 -18.89
CA LEU A 123 -23.12 -17.02 -19.27
C LEU A 123 -22.98 -16.90 -20.79
N LEU A 124 -21.89 -16.29 -21.25
CA LEU A 124 -21.67 -15.96 -22.66
C LEU A 124 -20.25 -16.33 -23.10
N LEU A 125 -20.12 -17.17 -24.13
CA LEU A 125 -18.85 -17.49 -24.77
C LEU A 125 -18.69 -16.74 -26.09
N LEU A 126 -17.59 -16.00 -26.22
CA LEU A 126 -17.24 -15.18 -27.38
C LEU A 126 -15.95 -15.68 -28.05
N GLY A 127 -15.83 -15.44 -29.36
CA GLY A 127 -14.54 -15.38 -30.03
C GLY A 127 -13.82 -14.04 -29.76
N PRO A 128 -12.50 -13.97 -30.00
CA PRO A 128 -11.76 -12.69 -29.98
C PRO A 128 -12.28 -11.71 -31.04
N ASP A 129 -13.01 -12.20 -32.05
CA ASP A 129 -13.74 -11.41 -33.06
C ASP A 129 -15.14 -10.96 -32.61
N GLN A 130 -15.41 -10.98 -31.30
CA GLN A 130 -16.66 -10.57 -30.64
C GLN A 130 -17.88 -11.48 -30.93
N LYS A 131 -17.76 -12.45 -31.84
CA LYS A 131 -18.88 -13.33 -32.22
C LYS A 131 -19.24 -14.29 -31.09
N GLU A 132 -20.53 -14.46 -30.87
CA GLU A 132 -21.05 -15.44 -29.92
C GLU A 132 -20.83 -16.87 -30.44
N LYS A 133 -20.22 -17.71 -29.60
CA LYS A 133 -20.00 -19.14 -29.84
C LYS A 133 -21.07 -20.00 -29.18
N ALA A 134 -21.43 -19.62 -27.96
CA ALA A 134 -22.48 -20.25 -27.15
C ALA A 134 -22.94 -19.26 -26.06
N SER A 135 -24.15 -19.45 -25.56
CA SER A 135 -24.64 -18.75 -24.37
C SER A 135 -25.65 -19.59 -23.61
N ARG A 136 -25.83 -19.28 -22.33
CA ARG A 136 -26.83 -19.90 -21.46
C ARG A 136 -27.38 -18.84 -20.50
N GLN A 137 -28.70 -18.80 -20.38
CA GLN A 137 -29.40 -17.95 -19.42
C GLN A 137 -29.85 -18.79 -18.22
N PHE A 138 -29.62 -18.27 -17.03
CA PHE A 138 -30.08 -18.82 -15.75
C PHE A 138 -31.05 -17.85 -15.05
N ASN A 139 -31.63 -18.28 -13.94
CA ASN A 139 -32.62 -17.55 -13.15
C ASN A 139 -32.05 -16.84 -11.90
N ALA A 140 -30.72 -16.82 -11.74
CA ALA A 140 -30.00 -16.20 -10.63
C ALA A 140 -28.66 -15.62 -11.12
N PRO A 141 -28.06 -14.64 -10.42
CA PRO A 141 -26.71 -14.13 -10.70
C PRO A 141 -25.66 -15.23 -10.80
N LEU A 142 -24.71 -15.08 -11.73
CA LEU A 142 -23.51 -15.93 -11.81
C LEU A 142 -22.36 -15.22 -11.09
N THR A 143 -22.11 -15.60 -9.84
CA THR A 143 -21.16 -14.92 -8.93
C THR A 143 -19.73 -15.38 -9.12
N GLN A 144 -19.52 -16.65 -9.47
CA GLN A 144 -18.21 -17.22 -9.78
C GLN A 144 -18.21 -17.98 -11.12
N LEU A 145 -17.05 -18.05 -11.76
CA LEU A 145 -16.80 -18.81 -12.98
C LEU A 145 -15.35 -19.30 -12.98
N SER A 146 -15.14 -20.62 -12.96
CA SER A 146 -13.84 -21.26 -13.24
C SER A 146 -13.92 -22.11 -14.50
N VAL A 147 -12.82 -22.14 -15.25
CA VAL A 147 -12.75 -22.64 -16.63
C VAL A 147 -11.46 -23.44 -16.82
N ALA A 148 -11.59 -24.70 -17.23
CA ALA A 148 -10.45 -25.53 -17.59
C ALA A 148 -9.59 -24.84 -18.65
N LYS A 149 -8.26 -24.95 -18.56
CA LYS A 149 -7.31 -24.23 -19.46
C LYS A 149 -7.48 -24.52 -20.96
N ASP A 150 -8.09 -25.65 -21.32
CA ASP A 150 -8.42 -26.03 -22.69
C ASP A 150 -9.88 -25.69 -23.10
N GLY A 151 -10.65 -25.11 -22.18
CA GLY A 151 -12.06 -24.78 -22.32
C GLY A 151 -13.00 -25.98 -22.37
N SER A 152 -12.53 -27.20 -22.05
CA SER A 152 -13.36 -28.42 -22.12
C SER A 152 -14.55 -28.41 -21.17
N LEU A 153 -14.33 -27.89 -19.95
CA LEU A 153 -15.24 -27.90 -18.82
C LEU A 153 -15.24 -26.53 -18.13
N MET A 154 -16.40 -26.12 -17.62
CA MET A 154 -16.60 -24.90 -16.84
C MET A 154 -17.43 -25.21 -15.60
N ALA A 155 -17.10 -24.57 -14.48
CA ALA A 155 -17.92 -24.52 -13.28
C ALA A 155 -18.39 -23.08 -13.05
N ALA A 156 -19.68 -22.90 -12.84
CA ALA A 156 -20.28 -21.61 -12.54
C ALA A 156 -21.08 -21.72 -11.24
N VAL A 157 -20.98 -20.70 -10.40
CA VAL A 157 -21.72 -20.62 -9.13
C VAL A 157 -22.86 -19.62 -9.29
N LEU A 158 -24.04 -20.02 -8.83
CA LEU A 158 -25.21 -19.17 -8.75
C LEU A 158 -25.65 -18.98 -7.31
N HIS A 159 -25.94 -17.74 -6.97
CA HIS A 159 -26.47 -17.32 -5.66
C HIS A 159 -27.51 -16.23 -5.89
N ALA A 160 -28.70 -16.36 -5.32
CA ALA A 160 -29.71 -15.30 -5.30
C ALA A 160 -29.95 -14.76 -3.87
N ASP A 161 -30.24 -13.46 -3.77
CA ASP A 161 -30.41 -12.77 -2.49
C ASP A 161 -31.43 -13.46 -1.56
N GLY A 162 -30.94 -13.89 -0.39
CA GLY A 162 -31.74 -14.56 0.64
C GLY A 162 -31.75 -16.08 0.57
N GLU A 163 -31.15 -16.70 -0.45
CA GLU A 163 -30.87 -18.14 -0.45
C GLU A 163 -29.80 -18.49 0.59
N GLN A 164 -29.92 -19.67 1.21
CA GLN A 164 -28.99 -20.16 2.24
C GLN A 164 -27.93 -21.12 1.68
N GLN A 165 -27.99 -21.39 0.38
CA GLN A 165 -27.22 -22.40 -0.32
C GLN A 165 -26.88 -21.89 -1.71
N ASP A 166 -25.69 -22.23 -2.19
CA ASP A 166 -25.25 -21.87 -3.54
C ASP A 166 -25.46 -23.04 -4.47
N ARG A 167 -25.76 -22.74 -5.73
CA ARG A 167 -25.92 -23.76 -6.78
C ARG A 167 -24.71 -23.78 -7.69
N LEU A 168 -23.95 -24.86 -7.59
CA LEU A 168 -22.88 -25.22 -8.52
C LEU A 168 -23.49 -25.77 -9.80
N VAL A 169 -23.09 -25.22 -10.94
CA VAL A 169 -23.51 -25.69 -12.27
C VAL A 169 -22.27 -25.98 -13.11
N VAL A 170 -22.18 -27.19 -13.64
CA VAL A 170 -21.05 -27.63 -14.46
C VAL A 170 -21.49 -27.77 -15.91
N LEU A 171 -20.70 -27.20 -16.82
CA LEU A 171 -21.04 -27.07 -18.24
C LEU A 171 -19.90 -27.51 -19.15
N ASP A 172 -20.26 -27.99 -20.34
CA ASP A 172 -19.31 -28.14 -21.44
C ASP A 172 -19.11 -26.81 -22.22
N LYS A 173 -18.12 -26.82 -23.13
CA LYS A 173 -17.79 -25.70 -24.04
C LYS A 173 -18.90 -25.18 -24.96
N SER A 174 -20.08 -25.80 -24.98
CA SER A 174 -21.28 -25.31 -25.67
C SER A 174 -22.28 -24.62 -24.73
N CYS A 175 -21.86 -24.34 -23.48
CA CYS A 175 -22.73 -23.90 -22.38
C CYS A 175 -23.89 -24.85 -22.09
N LYS A 176 -23.75 -26.13 -22.44
CA LYS A 176 -24.70 -27.17 -22.05
C LYS A 176 -24.38 -27.61 -20.64
N VAL A 177 -25.36 -27.48 -19.75
CA VAL A 177 -25.32 -28.04 -18.39
C VAL A 177 -25.14 -29.55 -18.47
N LEU A 178 -24.12 -30.06 -17.77
CA LEU A 178 -23.87 -31.48 -17.56
C LEU A 178 -24.61 -31.95 -16.31
N TRP A 179 -24.49 -31.18 -15.21
CA TRP A 179 -25.17 -31.39 -13.94
C TRP A 179 -25.22 -30.10 -13.11
N GLU A 180 -26.09 -30.08 -12.09
CA GLU A 180 -26.22 -28.99 -11.10
C GLU A 180 -26.24 -29.63 -9.70
N GLN A 181 -25.70 -28.95 -8.69
CA GLN A 181 -25.74 -29.38 -7.29
C GLN A 181 -25.89 -28.17 -6.35
N GLU A 182 -26.71 -28.33 -5.32
CA GLU A 182 -26.84 -27.37 -4.21
C GLU A 182 -25.83 -27.72 -3.12
N LEU A 183 -25.11 -26.71 -2.62
CA LEU A 183 -24.11 -26.78 -1.55
C LEU A 183 -24.36 -25.65 -0.54
N GLY A 184 -23.60 -25.61 0.55
CA GLY A 184 -23.51 -24.39 1.37
C GLY A 184 -22.90 -23.21 0.59
N THR A 185 -22.54 -22.13 1.27
CA THR A 185 -21.90 -20.97 0.62
C THR A 185 -20.56 -21.38 0.01
N ILE A 186 -20.43 -21.30 -1.31
CA ILE A 186 -19.23 -21.66 -2.05
C ILE A 186 -18.23 -20.50 -1.97
N ILE A 187 -17.07 -20.79 -1.40
CA ILE A 187 -15.97 -19.84 -1.22
C ILE A 187 -15.19 -19.73 -2.52
N SER A 188 -14.80 -20.85 -3.13
CA SER A 188 -14.09 -20.87 -4.40
C SER A 188 -14.35 -22.16 -5.19
N THR A 189 -14.16 -22.08 -6.51
CA THR A 189 -14.23 -23.21 -7.44
C THR A 189 -13.03 -23.22 -8.36
N GLU A 190 -12.47 -24.41 -8.63
CA GLU A 190 -11.40 -24.58 -9.62
C GLU A 190 -11.64 -25.79 -10.53
N VAL A 191 -11.24 -25.67 -11.80
CA VAL A 191 -11.46 -26.72 -12.82
C VAL A 191 -10.15 -27.08 -13.53
N THR A 192 -9.75 -28.35 -13.45
CA THR A 192 -8.51 -28.82 -14.10
C THR A 192 -8.80 -29.54 -15.42
N ALA A 193 -7.98 -29.26 -16.43
CA ALA A 193 -8.12 -29.85 -17.77
C ALA A 193 -7.60 -31.30 -17.87
N THR A 194 -6.61 -31.68 -17.03
CA THR A 194 -5.94 -32.98 -17.10
C THR A 194 -6.89 -34.15 -16.86
N ASP A 195 -7.74 -34.02 -15.84
CA ASP A 195 -8.64 -35.07 -15.36
C ASP A 195 -10.13 -34.66 -15.42
N ASN A 196 -10.44 -33.43 -15.86
CA ASN A 196 -11.79 -32.85 -15.83
C ASN A 196 -12.44 -32.92 -14.43
N ARG A 197 -11.68 -32.53 -13.40
CA ARG A 197 -12.12 -32.47 -12.01
C ARG A 197 -12.58 -31.06 -11.65
N ILE A 198 -13.61 -30.97 -10.81
CA ILE A 198 -14.13 -29.72 -10.26
C ILE A 198 -13.83 -29.74 -8.77
N PHE A 199 -12.95 -28.85 -8.33
CA PHE A 199 -12.58 -28.65 -6.94
C PHE A 199 -13.46 -27.53 -6.36
N VAL A 200 -14.02 -27.74 -5.18
CA VAL A 200 -14.97 -26.81 -4.56
C VAL A 200 -14.62 -26.64 -3.09
N ASN A 201 -14.42 -25.40 -2.66
CA ASN A 201 -14.33 -25.01 -1.26
C ASN A 201 -15.65 -24.33 -0.87
N TRP A 202 -16.35 -24.84 0.15
CA TRP A 202 -17.64 -24.30 0.60
C TRP A 202 -17.80 -24.36 2.12
N ARG A 203 -18.84 -23.70 2.62
CA ARG A 203 -19.14 -23.57 4.05
C ARG A 203 -20.59 -23.93 4.34
N GLU A 204 -20.79 -24.83 5.29
CA GLU A 204 -22.13 -25.18 5.82
C GLU A 204 -22.17 -24.87 7.32
N ASN A 205 -23.02 -23.92 7.74
CA ASN A 205 -23.17 -23.52 9.16
C ASN A 205 -21.81 -23.23 9.84
N GLU A 206 -21.02 -22.33 9.26
CA GLU A 206 -19.62 -22.02 9.65
C GLU A 206 -18.60 -23.17 9.59
N THR A 207 -19.00 -24.37 9.16
CA THR A 207 -18.08 -25.51 8.98
C THR A 207 -17.50 -25.48 7.56
N PRO A 208 -16.16 -25.40 7.38
CA PRO A 208 -15.54 -25.46 6.08
C PRO A 208 -15.47 -26.88 5.54
N TYR A 209 -15.67 -27.01 4.23
CA TYR A 209 -15.57 -28.25 3.48
C TYR A 209 -14.84 -28.02 2.16
N PHE A 210 -14.03 -29.01 1.80
CA PHE A 210 -13.37 -29.10 0.51
C PHE A 210 -13.67 -30.43 -0.14
N GLY A 211 -13.96 -30.43 -1.43
CA GLY A 211 -14.34 -31.65 -2.13
C GLY A 211 -14.12 -31.56 -3.62
N VAL A 212 -14.12 -32.73 -4.25
CA VAL A 212 -13.80 -32.88 -5.67
C VAL A 212 -14.88 -33.70 -6.35
N PHE A 213 -15.43 -33.14 -7.43
CA PHE A 213 -16.42 -33.78 -8.28
C PHE A 213 -15.80 -34.20 -9.60
N SER A 214 -16.28 -35.32 -10.14
CA SER A 214 -15.99 -35.71 -11.52
C SER A 214 -16.79 -34.86 -12.51
N ALA A 215 -16.35 -34.82 -13.77
CA ALA A 215 -17.14 -34.22 -14.87
C ALA A 215 -18.58 -34.78 -14.99
N ALA A 216 -18.85 -35.97 -14.44
CA ALA A 216 -20.17 -36.60 -14.43
C ALA A 216 -21.04 -36.22 -13.21
N GLY A 217 -20.51 -35.49 -12.23
CA GLY A 217 -21.23 -35.06 -11.02
C GLY A 217 -21.11 -36.04 -9.86
N GLU A 218 -20.18 -36.97 -9.91
CA GLU A 218 -19.89 -37.88 -8.79
C GLU A 218 -18.92 -37.20 -7.83
N LEU A 219 -19.30 -37.08 -6.54
CA LEU A 219 -18.40 -36.66 -5.47
C LEU A 219 -17.32 -37.75 -5.29
N LEU A 220 -16.09 -37.45 -5.64
CA LEU A 220 -14.94 -38.35 -5.53
C LEU A 220 -14.46 -38.46 -4.09
N TRP A 221 -14.39 -37.33 -3.39
CA TRP A 221 -14.06 -37.23 -1.97
C TRP A 221 -14.42 -35.86 -1.40
N GLN A 222 -14.50 -35.78 -0.06
CA GLN A 222 -14.77 -34.57 0.71
C GLN A 222 -13.94 -34.61 2.01
N LEU A 223 -13.43 -33.45 2.42
CA LEU A 223 -12.68 -33.20 3.65
C LEU A 223 -13.34 -32.05 4.42
N GLN A 224 -13.37 -32.16 5.75
CA GLN A 224 -13.75 -31.07 6.65
C GLN A 224 -12.48 -30.32 7.12
N LYS A 225 -11.82 -29.63 6.18
CA LYS A 225 -10.59 -28.86 6.39
C LYS A 225 -10.61 -27.60 5.50
N GLY A 226 -9.81 -26.59 5.87
CA GLY A 226 -9.45 -25.46 5.02
C GLY A 226 -10.32 -24.22 5.20
N THR A 227 -9.75 -23.13 5.73
CA THR A 227 -10.33 -21.78 5.62
C THR A 227 -10.02 -21.15 4.26
N ASP A 228 -8.87 -21.48 3.66
CA ASP A 228 -8.48 -21.10 2.29
C ASP A 228 -7.76 -22.26 1.59
N ILE A 229 -7.89 -22.35 0.26
CA ILE A 229 -7.42 -23.47 -0.54
C ILE A 229 -6.96 -22.99 -1.93
N SER A 230 -5.77 -23.43 -2.34
CA SER A 230 -5.21 -23.13 -3.66
C SER A 230 -4.59 -24.38 -4.29
N ILE A 231 -4.62 -24.46 -5.62
CA ILE A 231 -4.41 -25.69 -6.38
C ILE A 231 -3.55 -25.40 -7.61
N ASP A 232 -2.63 -26.32 -7.95
CA ASP A 232 -1.87 -26.23 -9.20
C ASP A 232 -2.72 -26.61 -10.43
N SER A 233 -2.25 -26.25 -11.63
CA SER A 233 -3.05 -26.49 -12.84
C SER A 233 -3.15 -27.96 -13.26
N SER A 234 -2.42 -28.87 -12.60
CA SER A 234 -2.58 -30.31 -12.75
C SER A 234 -3.65 -30.90 -11.82
N GLY A 235 -3.94 -30.24 -10.69
CA GLY A 235 -4.78 -30.77 -9.61
C GLY A 235 -4.08 -31.78 -8.71
N GLN A 236 -2.77 -32.00 -8.87
CA GLN A 236 -1.98 -32.93 -8.05
C GLN A 236 -1.43 -32.28 -6.78
N ASN A 237 -1.37 -30.94 -6.73
CA ASN A 237 -0.84 -30.19 -5.61
C ASN A 237 -1.93 -29.25 -5.10
N ILE A 238 -2.59 -29.66 -4.02
CA ILE A 238 -3.58 -28.88 -3.31
C ILE A 238 -2.91 -28.38 -2.03
N ILE A 239 -2.92 -27.09 -1.77
CA ILE A 239 -2.56 -26.51 -0.48
C ILE A 239 -3.85 -26.09 0.23
N SER A 240 -4.10 -26.70 1.39
CA SER A 240 -5.19 -26.35 2.30
C SER A 240 -4.61 -25.60 3.49
N ALA A 241 -5.12 -24.41 3.79
CA ALA A 241 -4.77 -23.63 4.97
C ALA A 241 -5.90 -23.65 6.00
N SER A 242 -5.58 -23.99 7.25
CA SER A 242 -6.38 -23.62 8.42
C SER A 242 -5.84 -22.31 9.02
N THR A 243 -6.48 -21.79 10.06
CA THR A 243 -5.94 -20.65 10.82
C THR A 243 -4.50 -20.89 11.30
N ALA A 244 -4.14 -22.11 11.75
CA ALA A 244 -2.86 -22.37 12.42
C ALA A 244 -1.90 -23.28 11.64
N ASP A 245 -2.34 -23.93 10.57
CA ASP A 245 -1.59 -24.98 9.87
C ASP A 245 -1.83 -24.89 8.36
N ILE A 246 -0.82 -25.21 7.56
CA ILE A 246 -0.96 -25.46 6.11
C ILE A 246 -0.63 -26.92 5.83
N SER A 247 -1.39 -27.59 4.96
CA SER A 247 -1.07 -28.95 4.50
C SER A 247 -1.13 -29.08 2.98
N ARG A 248 -0.25 -29.93 2.45
CA ARG A 248 -0.28 -30.35 1.04
C ARG A 248 -1.01 -31.67 0.92
N ILE A 249 -1.99 -31.69 0.03
CA ILE A 249 -2.87 -32.82 -0.24
C ILE A 249 -2.76 -33.17 -1.72
N ASP A 250 -2.82 -34.47 -2.04
CA ASP A 250 -2.86 -34.96 -3.42
C ASP A 250 -4.29 -35.01 -3.99
N HIS A 251 -4.42 -35.43 -5.25
CA HIS A 251 -5.71 -35.54 -5.94
C HIS A 251 -6.63 -36.67 -5.41
N ASN A 252 -6.16 -37.50 -4.48
CA ASN A 252 -6.88 -38.60 -3.83
C ASN A 252 -7.22 -38.31 -2.36
N ALA A 253 -7.01 -37.07 -1.91
CA ALA A 253 -7.12 -36.64 -0.51
C ALA A 253 -6.06 -37.25 0.44
N GLU A 254 -4.93 -37.77 -0.08
CA GLU A 254 -3.79 -38.17 0.75
C GLU A 254 -2.98 -36.94 1.16
N GLU A 255 -2.78 -36.76 2.48
CA GLU A 255 -1.98 -35.67 3.02
C GLU A 255 -0.49 -36.01 2.92
N ILE A 256 0.24 -35.23 2.14
CA ILE A 256 1.67 -35.43 1.83
C ILE A 256 2.54 -34.84 2.94
N TRP A 257 2.18 -33.66 3.45
CA TRP A 257 2.79 -33.02 4.61
C TRP A 257 1.85 -32.00 5.25
N GLU A 258 2.09 -31.71 6.53
CA GLU A 258 1.46 -30.64 7.31
C GLU A 258 2.57 -29.79 7.96
N TYR A 259 2.37 -28.48 7.99
CA TYR A 259 3.28 -27.49 8.57
C TYR A 259 2.50 -26.49 9.41
N ARG A 260 2.79 -26.47 10.72
CA ARG A 260 2.20 -25.52 11.66
C ARG A 260 2.86 -24.15 11.53
N VAL A 261 2.05 -23.12 11.30
CA VAL A 261 2.52 -21.74 11.23
C VAL A 261 2.61 -21.09 12.61
N VAL A 262 3.39 -20.01 12.68
CA VAL A 262 3.42 -19.09 13.83
C VAL A 262 2.72 -17.82 13.40
N GLY A 263 1.49 -17.61 13.87
CA GLY A 263 0.57 -16.59 13.37
C GLY A 263 -0.71 -17.25 12.81
N GLU A 264 -1.47 -16.49 12.03
CA GLU A 264 -2.71 -16.92 11.38
C GLU A 264 -2.56 -16.91 9.86
N VAL A 265 -2.89 -18.00 9.17
CA VAL A 265 -2.84 -18.04 7.70
C VAL A 265 -3.98 -17.18 7.12
N ALA A 266 -3.62 -16.14 6.37
CA ALA A 266 -4.57 -15.24 5.73
C ALA A 266 -4.91 -15.67 4.29
N GLN A 267 -3.93 -16.21 3.56
CA GLN A 267 -4.10 -16.62 2.16
C GLN A 267 -3.02 -17.62 1.73
N VAL A 268 -3.36 -18.54 0.83
CA VAL A 268 -2.41 -19.39 0.09
C VAL A 268 -2.56 -19.24 -1.42
N GLN A 269 -1.45 -19.29 -2.14
CA GLN A 269 -1.44 -19.24 -3.61
C GLN A 269 -0.38 -20.18 -4.19
N VAL A 270 -0.84 -21.25 -4.82
CA VAL A 270 -0.02 -22.23 -5.53
C VAL A 270 0.28 -21.72 -6.94
N ALA A 271 1.53 -21.85 -7.38
CA ALA A 271 1.88 -21.60 -8.78
C ALA A 271 1.36 -22.73 -9.67
N ASP A 272 0.74 -22.40 -10.82
CA ASP A 272 0.17 -23.36 -11.78
C ASP A 272 1.09 -24.53 -12.16
N ASN A 273 2.41 -24.32 -12.11
CA ASN A 273 3.44 -25.31 -12.40
C ASN A 273 3.59 -26.41 -11.33
N GLY A 274 2.94 -26.28 -10.18
CA GLY A 274 2.99 -27.24 -9.08
C GLY A 274 4.35 -27.34 -8.39
N LEU A 275 5.16 -26.27 -8.36
CA LEU A 275 6.49 -26.28 -7.74
C LEU A 275 6.61 -25.39 -6.49
N TYR A 276 5.82 -24.32 -6.40
CA TYR A 276 5.94 -23.29 -5.35
C TYR A 276 4.58 -22.82 -4.83
N VAL A 277 4.59 -22.33 -3.58
CA VAL A 277 3.43 -21.71 -2.94
C VAL A 277 3.84 -20.44 -2.19
N GLY A 278 3.07 -19.38 -2.37
CA GLY A 278 3.08 -18.21 -1.50
C GLY A 278 2.05 -18.37 -0.39
N VAL A 279 2.44 -18.07 0.85
CA VAL A 279 1.57 -18.16 2.03
C VAL A 279 1.66 -16.83 2.77
N ILE A 280 0.53 -16.14 2.93
CA ILE A 280 0.44 -14.91 3.72
C ILE A 280 0.05 -15.30 5.15
N ILE A 281 0.86 -14.89 6.11
CA ILE A 281 0.64 -15.15 7.54
C ILE A 281 0.53 -13.81 8.27
N THR A 282 -0.54 -13.64 9.04
CA THR A 282 -0.76 -12.47 9.91
C THR A 282 -0.29 -12.79 11.32
N ASP A 283 0.52 -11.93 11.93
CA ASP A 283 0.78 -11.98 13.36
C ASP A 283 -0.43 -11.39 14.11
N PRO A 284 -1.13 -12.14 14.97
CA PRO A 284 -2.39 -11.69 15.56
C PRO A 284 -2.22 -10.52 16.55
N ALA A 285 -1.04 -10.33 17.13
CA ALA A 285 -0.78 -9.26 18.10
C ALA A 285 -0.46 -7.91 17.43
N THR A 286 0.25 -7.95 16.31
CA THR A 286 0.71 -6.77 15.55
C THR A 286 -0.11 -6.47 14.31
N GLN A 287 -0.95 -7.42 13.86
CA GLN A 287 -1.67 -7.39 12.58
C GLN A 287 -0.74 -7.23 11.35
N HIS A 288 0.57 -7.42 11.53
CA HIS A 288 1.54 -7.42 10.44
C HIS A 288 1.44 -8.70 9.64
N GLN A 289 1.63 -8.59 8.31
CA GLN A 289 1.61 -9.73 7.42
C GLN A 289 3.00 -10.03 6.85
N ASP A 290 3.36 -11.31 6.84
CA ASP A 290 4.55 -11.84 6.20
C ASP A 290 4.15 -12.75 5.04
N LEU A 291 4.79 -12.57 3.89
CA LEU A 291 4.77 -13.55 2.80
C LEU A 291 5.89 -14.56 3.02
N HIS A 292 5.53 -15.82 3.20
CA HIS A 292 6.44 -16.97 3.18
C HIS A 292 6.36 -17.61 1.79
N TYR A 293 7.50 -17.87 1.16
CA TYR A 293 7.55 -18.56 -0.13
C TYR A 293 8.21 -19.92 0.05
N LEU A 294 7.49 -20.99 -0.33
CA LEU A 294 7.89 -22.37 -0.07
C LEU A 294 7.94 -23.18 -1.37
N ASN A 295 8.72 -24.26 -1.34
CA ASN A 295 8.64 -25.31 -2.36
C ASN A 295 7.56 -26.36 -2.00
N MET A 296 7.21 -27.25 -2.93
CA MET A 296 6.25 -28.34 -2.68
C MET A 296 6.71 -29.44 -1.71
N ALA A 297 7.93 -29.36 -1.17
CA ALA A 297 8.39 -30.19 -0.05
C ALA A 297 8.09 -29.55 1.33
N GLY A 298 7.49 -28.35 1.37
CA GLY A 298 7.20 -27.61 2.60
C GLY A 298 8.40 -26.81 3.14
N GLU A 299 9.50 -26.71 2.38
CA GLU A 299 10.68 -25.95 2.79
C GLU A 299 10.48 -24.46 2.46
N LYS A 300 10.57 -23.60 3.47
CA LYS A 300 10.55 -22.14 3.28
C LYS A 300 11.85 -21.67 2.62
N LEU A 301 11.73 -21.18 1.39
CA LEU A 301 12.84 -20.64 0.61
C LEU A 301 13.24 -19.24 1.11
N TRP A 302 12.24 -18.40 1.41
CA TRP A 302 12.44 -17.06 1.97
C TRP A 302 11.14 -16.50 2.60
N GLN A 303 11.28 -15.36 3.27
CA GLN A 303 10.20 -14.60 3.91
C GLN A 303 10.39 -13.10 3.64
N LYS A 304 9.29 -12.35 3.50
CA LYS A 304 9.26 -10.88 3.41
C LYS A 304 8.07 -10.32 4.19
N ALA A 305 8.31 -9.28 4.99
CA ALA A 305 7.26 -8.45 5.53
C ALA A 305 6.51 -7.74 4.38
N LEU A 306 5.18 -7.79 4.43
CA LEU A 306 4.31 -7.12 3.48
C LEU A 306 3.97 -5.71 3.99
N PRO A 307 3.90 -4.70 3.09
CA PRO A 307 3.33 -3.40 3.42
C PRO A 307 1.84 -3.51 3.76
N VAL A 308 1.29 -2.55 4.51
CA VAL A 308 -0.11 -2.58 4.95
C VAL A 308 -1.06 -2.60 3.74
N GLY A 309 -2.02 -3.52 3.75
CA GLY A 309 -2.98 -3.71 2.67
C GLY A 309 -2.33 -4.12 1.35
N ALA A 310 -1.33 -5.01 1.42
CA ALA A 310 -0.72 -5.60 0.24
C ALA A 310 -1.65 -6.65 -0.42
N ASP A 311 -1.73 -6.60 -1.74
CA ASP A 311 -2.22 -7.68 -2.59
C ASP A 311 -1.00 -8.42 -3.18
N VAL A 312 -1.09 -9.74 -3.31
CA VAL A 312 0.03 -10.62 -3.68
C VAL A 312 -0.38 -11.54 -4.82
N LEU A 313 0.45 -11.59 -5.87
CA LEU A 313 0.30 -12.47 -7.02
C LEU A 313 1.56 -13.29 -7.24
N VAL A 314 1.44 -14.61 -7.05
CA VAL A 314 2.39 -15.63 -7.50
C VAL A 314 2.09 -15.96 -8.96
N SER A 315 3.08 -15.79 -9.83
CA SER A 315 2.94 -16.11 -11.26
C SER A 315 2.68 -17.60 -11.50
N ALA A 316 1.97 -17.94 -12.59
CA ALA A 316 1.72 -19.32 -13.01
C ALA A 316 2.98 -20.20 -13.14
N ASP A 317 4.12 -19.63 -13.56
CA ASP A 317 5.39 -20.36 -13.64
C ASP A 317 6.22 -20.34 -12.35
N GLY A 318 5.68 -19.75 -11.28
CA GLY A 318 6.31 -19.60 -9.97
C GLY A 318 7.62 -18.80 -9.98
N SER A 319 7.96 -18.15 -11.10
CA SER A 319 9.23 -17.44 -11.26
C SER A 319 9.18 -15.99 -10.75
N ARG A 320 7.97 -15.44 -10.59
CA ARG A 320 7.72 -14.08 -10.10
C ARG A 320 6.68 -14.05 -8.98
N ILE A 321 6.94 -13.17 -8.04
CA ILE A 321 6.02 -12.78 -6.98
C ILE A 321 5.86 -11.27 -7.08
N ILE A 322 4.62 -10.80 -7.19
CA ILE A 322 4.27 -9.39 -7.35
C ILE A 322 3.50 -8.98 -6.11
N VAL A 323 3.99 -7.95 -5.41
CA VAL A 323 3.38 -7.39 -4.19
C VAL A 323 2.99 -5.95 -4.46
N ALA A 324 1.70 -5.63 -4.42
CA ALA A 324 1.17 -4.29 -4.67
C ALA A 324 0.51 -3.73 -3.41
N SER A 325 0.85 -2.50 -3.00
CA SER A 325 0.17 -1.82 -1.88
C SER A 325 -0.07 -0.34 -2.18
N TRP A 326 -1.30 0.09 -1.93
CA TRP A 326 -1.74 1.49 -1.88
C TRP A 326 -1.97 1.97 -0.44
N GLY A 327 -2.22 1.04 0.49
CA GLY A 327 -2.58 1.35 1.87
C GLY A 327 -1.43 1.96 2.68
N GLN A 328 -0.17 1.74 2.29
CA GLN A 328 0.99 2.09 3.11
C GLN A 328 1.25 3.61 3.24
N PHE A 329 1.26 4.35 2.12
CA PHE A 329 1.84 5.70 2.06
C PHE A 329 0.78 6.83 1.97
N GLN A 330 1.22 8.08 2.15
CA GLN A 330 0.38 9.28 1.97
C GLN A 330 0.01 9.54 0.52
N GLU A 331 0.89 9.20 -0.41
CA GLU A 331 0.68 9.38 -1.83
C GLU A 331 -0.41 8.42 -2.30
N ASP A 332 -1.32 8.89 -3.15
CA ASP A 332 -2.31 8.03 -3.80
C ASP A 332 -1.67 7.30 -4.98
N VAL A 333 -0.75 6.40 -4.62
CA VAL A 333 0.08 5.60 -5.51
C VAL A 333 0.05 4.15 -5.01
N THR A 334 -0.21 3.22 -5.91
CA THR A 334 0.05 1.80 -5.67
C THR A 334 1.53 1.54 -5.97
N LYS A 335 2.30 1.23 -4.93
CA LYS A 335 3.68 0.75 -5.06
C LYS A 335 3.68 -0.74 -5.31
N ILE A 336 4.38 -1.19 -6.34
CA ILE A 336 4.45 -2.58 -6.79
C ILE A 336 5.91 -3.03 -6.70
N THR A 337 6.17 -4.07 -5.91
CA THR A 337 7.50 -4.69 -5.80
C THR A 337 7.46 -6.07 -6.45
N VAL A 338 8.40 -6.32 -7.37
CA VAL A 338 8.49 -7.58 -8.12
C VAL A 338 9.71 -8.34 -7.66
N TYR A 339 9.49 -9.54 -7.13
CA TYR A 339 10.55 -10.44 -6.67
C TYR A 339 10.78 -11.58 -7.66
N ASP A 340 12.02 -12.08 -7.69
CA ASP A 340 12.32 -13.39 -8.26
C ASP A 340 11.94 -14.53 -7.29
N GLN A 341 12.07 -15.76 -7.77
CA GLN A 341 11.86 -16.98 -6.99
C GLN A 341 12.81 -17.11 -5.78
N GLN A 342 13.92 -16.35 -5.75
CA GLN A 342 14.89 -16.30 -4.66
C GLN A 342 14.63 -15.14 -3.66
N GLY A 343 13.57 -14.35 -3.87
CA GLY A 343 13.19 -13.25 -2.99
C GLY A 343 14.04 -11.98 -3.18
N GLN A 344 14.76 -11.86 -4.29
CA GLN A 344 15.46 -10.63 -4.68
C GLN A 344 14.52 -9.70 -5.44
N VAL A 345 14.63 -8.39 -5.19
CA VAL A 345 13.84 -7.38 -5.91
C VAL A 345 14.41 -7.23 -7.33
N ILE A 346 13.61 -7.63 -8.31
CA ILE A 346 13.89 -7.41 -9.74
C ILE A 346 13.55 -5.96 -10.10
N ASN A 347 12.37 -5.50 -9.67
CA ASN A 347 11.76 -4.26 -10.13
C ASN A 347 10.91 -3.62 -9.03
N ILE A 348 10.80 -2.29 -9.07
CA ILE A 348 9.86 -1.51 -8.26
C ILE A 348 9.17 -0.55 -9.22
N LEU A 349 7.84 -0.64 -9.29
CA LEU A 349 6.98 0.16 -10.16
C LEU A 349 6.00 0.94 -9.29
N ASP A 350 5.63 2.14 -9.73
CA ASP A 350 4.63 2.97 -9.07
C ASP A 350 3.53 3.32 -10.08
N VAL A 351 2.27 3.24 -9.64
CA VAL A 351 1.10 3.62 -10.44
C VAL A 351 0.22 4.55 -9.60
N THR A 352 -0.06 5.76 -10.10
CA THR A 352 -0.98 6.69 -9.45
C THR A 352 -2.40 6.12 -9.43
N GLY A 353 -3.03 6.11 -8.25
CA GLY A 353 -4.33 5.51 -7.98
C GLY A 353 -4.25 4.22 -7.17
N ARG A 354 -5.42 3.74 -6.70
CA ARG A 354 -5.58 2.52 -5.91
C ARG A 354 -5.86 1.33 -6.81
N ALA A 355 -4.98 0.33 -6.82
CA ALA A 355 -5.23 -0.95 -7.50
C ALA A 355 -6.41 -1.70 -6.88
N GLN A 356 -7.18 -2.39 -7.73
CA GLN A 356 -8.34 -3.22 -7.36
C GLN A 356 -8.31 -4.63 -7.97
N LYS A 357 -7.61 -4.81 -9.10
CA LYS A 357 -7.51 -6.06 -9.85
C LYS A 357 -6.13 -6.15 -10.47
N MET A 358 -5.53 -7.34 -10.43
CA MET A 358 -4.25 -7.65 -11.08
C MET A 358 -4.36 -8.95 -11.88
N ALA A 359 -3.76 -8.98 -13.06
CA ALA A 359 -3.60 -10.19 -13.87
C ALA A 359 -2.19 -10.21 -14.49
N PHE A 360 -1.52 -11.37 -14.52
CA PHE A 360 -0.12 -11.45 -14.95
C PHE A 360 0.12 -12.48 -16.05
N ALA A 361 0.68 -12.02 -17.17
CA ALA A 361 1.01 -12.84 -18.33
C ALA A 361 2.49 -13.27 -18.31
N ALA A 362 2.79 -14.34 -17.57
CA ALA A 362 4.15 -14.79 -17.25
C ALA A 362 5.10 -14.91 -18.47
N LYS A 363 4.63 -15.43 -19.62
CA LYS A 363 5.50 -15.59 -20.82
C LYS A 363 5.99 -14.27 -21.41
N SER A 364 5.36 -13.16 -21.06
CA SER A 364 5.60 -11.83 -21.64
C SER A 364 6.04 -10.76 -20.63
N GLY A 365 6.10 -11.10 -19.34
CA GLY A 365 6.37 -10.15 -18.27
C GLY A 365 5.31 -9.05 -18.10
N THR A 366 4.12 -9.21 -18.68
CA THR A 366 3.09 -8.15 -18.66
C THR A 366 2.22 -8.29 -17.41
N LEU A 367 2.28 -7.30 -16.52
CA LEU A 367 1.33 -7.12 -15.43
C LEU A 367 0.24 -6.15 -15.87
N VAL A 368 -1.02 -6.57 -15.77
CA VAL A 368 -2.18 -5.72 -16.02
C VAL A 368 -2.79 -5.35 -14.67
N ILE A 369 -3.00 -4.06 -14.43
CA ILE A 369 -3.59 -3.54 -13.20
C ILE A 369 -4.81 -2.70 -13.53
N GLY A 370 -5.95 -3.04 -12.94
CA GLY A 370 -7.15 -2.21 -12.89
C GLY A 370 -7.18 -1.37 -11.63
N LEU A 371 -7.42 -0.07 -11.77
CA LEU A 371 -7.52 0.90 -10.68
C LEU A 371 -8.97 1.26 -10.34
N TYR A 372 -9.16 1.81 -9.14
CA TYR A 372 -10.45 2.26 -8.62
C TYR A 372 -11.15 3.31 -9.51
N ASP A 373 -10.40 4.13 -10.23
CA ASP A 373 -10.87 5.20 -11.12
C ASP A 373 -11.10 4.73 -12.58
N GLY A 374 -11.15 3.42 -12.81
CA GLY A 374 -11.34 2.84 -14.14
C GLY A 374 -10.12 2.94 -15.08
N ASN A 375 -8.96 3.41 -14.61
CA ASN A 375 -7.71 3.29 -15.36
C ASN A 375 -7.19 1.84 -15.35
N ILE A 376 -6.58 1.45 -16.47
CA ILE A 376 -5.98 0.13 -16.68
C ILE A 376 -4.59 0.32 -17.23
N TYR A 377 -3.59 -0.16 -16.50
CA TYR A 377 -2.19 -0.07 -16.86
C TYR A 377 -1.65 -1.45 -17.25
N PHE A 378 -0.85 -1.47 -18.32
CA PHE A 378 -0.11 -2.63 -18.79
C PHE A 378 1.36 -2.32 -18.55
N LEU A 379 1.98 -3.01 -17.60
CA LEU A 379 3.35 -2.75 -17.13
C LEU A 379 4.27 -3.90 -17.55
N ASP A 380 5.49 -3.58 -17.98
CA ASP A 380 6.55 -4.59 -18.10
C ASP A 380 7.24 -4.77 -16.75
N VAL A 381 7.25 -5.99 -16.21
CA VAL A 381 7.87 -6.27 -14.91
C VAL A 381 9.35 -6.67 -15.03
N TYR A 382 9.86 -6.95 -16.23
CA TYR A 382 11.24 -7.38 -16.47
C TYR A 382 12.17 -6.23 -16.85
N GLU A 383 11.68 -5.26 -17.63
CA GLU A 383 12.39 -3.99 -17.77
C GLU A 383 12.37 -3.30 -16.41
N LYS A 384 13.53 -3.23 -15.74
CA LYS A 384 13.69 -2.36 -14.58
C LYS A 384 13.19 -0.99 -15.00
N ALA A 385 12.14 -0.50 -14.35
CA ALA A 385 11.91 0.92 -14.35
C ALA A 385 13.24 1.54 -13.91
N GLU A 386 13.69 2.57 -14.61
CA GLU A 386 14.71 3.45 -14.06
C GLU A 386 14.06 4.17 -12.88
N THR A 387 14.05 3.47 -11.74
CA THR A 387 14.02 4.08 -10.43
C THR A 387 15.19 5.06 -10.44
N VAL A 388 14.84 6.34 -10.61
CA VAL A 388 15.79 7.45 -10.59
C VAL A 388 16.65 7.25 -9.36
N ASN A 389 17.97 7.14 -9.58
CA ASN A 389 19.05 6.72 -8.64
C ASN A 389 19.80 5.41 -8.98
N SER A 390 20.13 5.20 -10.25
CA SER A 390 21.30 4.39 -10.63
C SER A 390 22.63 5.11 -10.31
N ALA A 391 23.00 5.20 -9.03
CA ALA A 391 24.31 5.59 -8.49
C ALA A 391 24.97 6.92 -8.95
N LYS A 392 24.31 7.73 -9.75
CA LYS A 392 24.70 9.11 -10.11
C LYS A 392 23.63 10.07 -9.62
N GLY A 393 24.03 11.10 -8.85
CA GLY A 393 23.14 12.18 -8.44
C GLY A 393 22.44 12.01 -7.08
N GLN A 394 22.77 10.95 -6.32
CA GLN A 394 22.31 10.80 -4.94
C GLN A 394 22.68 12.03 -4.09
N LYS A 395 21.83 12.35 -3.11
CA LYS A 395 21.97 13.49 -2.19
C LYS A 395 21.96 13.01 -0.75
N LEU A 396 22.50 13.83 0.16
CA LEU A 396 22.50 13.53 1.60
C LEU A 396 21.07 13.32 2.14
N THR A 397 20.12 14.09 1.62
CA THR A 397 18.67 14.00 1.89
C THR A 397 18.02 12.68 1.47
N ASP A 398 18.67 11.90 0.60
CA ASP A 398 18.18 10.58 0.21
C ASP A 398 18.38 9.55 1.33
N TYR A 399 19.16 9.89 2.37
CA TYR A 399 19.44 9.07 3.54
C TYR A 399 19.03 9.74 4.85
N TYR A 400 19.33 11.03 5.02
CA TYR A 400 19.05 11.78 6.25
C TYR A 400 18.61 13.21 5.94
N GLN A 401 17.55 13.67 6.60
CA GLN A 401 17.10 15.07 6.53
C GLN A 401 17.68 15.87 7.71
N PRO A 402 18.64 16.79 7.48
CA PRO A 402 19.25 17.57 8.56
C PRO A 402 18.25 18.46 9.29
N VAL A 403 18.56 18.77 10.55
CA VAL A 403 17.68 19.57 11.41
C VAL A 403 17.51 20.99 10.85
N ILE A 404 16.26 21.41 10.69
CA ILE A 404 15.91 22.80 10.34
C ILE A 404 15.79 23.62 11.63
N PHE A 405 16.44 24.79 11.66
CA PHE A 405 16.49 25.67 12.82
C PHE A 405 15.78 27.00 12.56
N GLY A 406 14.98 27.46 13.52
CA GLY A 406 14.11 28.63 13.40
C GLY A 406 12.78 28.31 12.70
N ARG A 407 11.81 29.22 12.84
CA ARG A 407 10.53 29.17 12.11
C ARG A 407 10.67 29.91 10.77
N GLN A 408 10.25 29.31 9.67
CA GLN A 408 10.10 30.05 8.41
C GLN A 408 8.76 30.80 8.39
N GLU A 409 8.74 31.99 7.79
CA GLU A 409 7.58 32.87 7.81
C GLU A 409 6.45 32.32 6.93
N GLY A 410 5.25 32.16 7.50
CA GLY A 410 4.11 31.54 6.84
C GLY A 410 3.99 30.02 6.99
N GLU A 411 5.00 29.33 7.50
CA GLU A 411 4.93 27.88 7.74
C GLU A 411 4.25 27.52 9.07
N ASN A 412 3.43 26.48 9.01
CA ASN A 412 2.84 25.78 10.16
C ASN A 412 3.38 24.34 10.14
N ASN A 413 4.24 23.99 11.09
CA ASN A 413 4.88 22.69 11.14
C ASN A 413 4.25 21.82 12.23
N VAL A 414 3.90 20.58 11.88
CA VAL A 414 3.30 19.57 12.75
C VAL A 414 4.23 18.38 12.93
N THR A 415 4.20 17.74 14.10
CA THR A 415 4.99 16.53 14.40
C THR A 415 4.08 15.31 14.43
N LEU A 416 4.38 14.34 13.57
CA LEU A 416 3.63 13.09 13.36
C LEU A 416 4.48 11.90 13.80
N PHE A 417 3.87 10.78 14.15
CA PHE A 417 4.58 9.64 14.71
C PHE A 417 4.26 8.34 13.97
N PHE A 418 5.24 7.84 13.22
CA PHE A 418 5.15 6.59 12.44
C PHE A 418 6.12 5.54 12.98
N TYR A 419 5.88 4.27 12.72
CA TYR A 419 6.80 3.20 13.14
C TYR A 419 8.03 3.12 12.22
N ASP A 420 9.15 2.59 12.71
CA ASP A 420 10.22 2.07 11.85
C ASP A 420 9.79 0.76 11.15
N LEU A 421 10.58 0.27 10.18
CA LEU A 421 10.31 -0.97 9.43
C LEU A 421 10.21 -2.22 10.32
N GLN A 422 10.67 -2.13 11.57
CA GLN A 422 10.65 -3.20 12.56
C GLN A 422 9.44 -3.08 13.50
N ALA A 423 8.65 -2.00 13.41
CA ALA A 423 7.63 -1.58 14.39
C ALA A 423 8.11 -1.60 15.86
N GLN A 424 9.41 -1.35 16.05
CA GLN A 424 10.05 -1.31 17.36
C GLN A 424 9.96 0.10 17.98
N TYR A 425 10.08 1.14 17.16
CA TYR A 425 10.09 2.53 17.62
C TYR A 425 9.16 3.43 16.82
N LEU A 426 8.48 4.35 17.53
CA LEU A 426 7.81 5.49 16.90
C LEU A 426 8.84 6.60 16.61
N ILE A 427 9.01 6.90 15.33
CA ILE A 427 9.88 7.94 14.80
C ILE A 427 9.02 9.20 14.58
N PRO A 428 9.40 10.36 15.17
CA PRO A 428 8.74 11.61 14.86
C PRO A 428 9.15 12.10 13.48
N VAL A 429 8.21 12.65 12.74
CA VAL A 429 8.38 13.30 11.44
C VAL A 429 7.81 14.71 11.54
N THR A 430 8.49 15.69 10.96
CA THR A 430 7.91 17.04 10.82
C THR A 430 7.33 17.21 9.41
N ARG A 431 6.11 17.73 9.29
CA ARG A 431 5.54 18.21 8.02
C ARG A 431 5.11 19.67 8.08
N THR A 432 5.18 20.35 6.96
CA THR A 432 4.63 21.70 6.78
C THR A 432 3.22 21.64 6.21
N VAL A 433 2.22 22.04 6.99
CA VAL A 433 0.81 22.09 6.57
C VAL A 433 0.42 23.49 6.08
N LYS A 434 -0.39 23.54 5.02
CA LYS A 434 -0.95 24.80 4.51
C LYS A 434 -2.01 25.28 5.48
N GLY A 435 -1.72 26.36 6.22
CA GLY A 435 -2.43 26.72 7.44
C GLY A 435 -3.96 26.75 7.32
N SER A 436 -4.61 25.77 7.97
CA SER A 436 -6.06 25.76 8.16
C SER A 436 -6.45 26.54 9.43
N HIS A 437 -7.73 26.48 9.79
CA HIS A 437 -8.24 27.03 11.05
C HIS A 437 -7.87 26.19 12.30
N SER A 438 -7.28 24.99 12.18
CA SER A 438 -6.93 24.15 13.33
C SER A 438 -5.73 23.23 13.06
N LEU A 439 -4.58 23.56 13.68
CA LEU A 439 -3.38 22.72 13.67
C LEU A 439 -3.63 21.29 14.18
N LEU A 440 -4.55 21.12 15.13
CA LEU A 440 -4.90 19.81 15.68
C LEU A 440 -5.58 18.91 14.63
N ARG A 441 -6.52 19.48 13.85
CA ARG A 441 -7.18 18.74 12.77
C ARG A 441 -6.19 18.43 11.65
N ASP A 442 -5.32 19.39 11.31
CA ASP A 442 -4.26 19.20 10.31
C ASP A 442 -3.31 18.07 10.73
N SER A 443 -2.81 18.06 11.98
CA SER A 443 -1.94 16.99 12.49
C SER A 443 -2.57 15.60 12.42
N ILE A 444 -3.86 15.48 12.78
CA ILE A 444 -4.57 14.20 12.74
C ILE A 444 -4.81 13.74 11.30
N GLN A 445 -5.19 14.65 10.39
CA GLN A 445 -5.36 14.33 8.97
C GLN A 445 -4.03 13.91 8.32
N GLU A 446 -2.92 14.58 8.64
CA GLU A 446 -1.57 14.20 8.17
C GLU A 446 -1.09 12.86 8.76
N LEU A 447 -1.44 12.54 10.00
CA LEU A 447 -1.15 11.25 10.60
C LEU A 447 -1.94 10.11 9.93
N ILE A 448 -3.23 10.34 9.65
CA ILE A 448 -4.10 9.40 8.91
C ILE A 448 -3.67 9.29 7.44
N ARG A 449 -3.06 10.32 6.85
CA ARG A 449 -2.39 10.20 5.55
C ARG A 449 -1.26 9.17 5.58
N GLY A 450 -0.60 8.90 6.72
CA GLY A 450 0.50 7.93 6.80
C GLY A 450 1.83 8.52 6.32
N PRO A 451 2.94 7.77 6.36
CA PRO A 451 4.28 8.29 6.06
C PRO A 451 4.52 8.55 4.57
N ALA A 452 5.54 9.37 4.24
CA ALA A 452 5.93 9.67 2.87
C ALA A 452 6.49 8.46 2.12
N GLN A 453 6.32 8.40 0.80
CA GLN A 453 6.89 7.33 -0.02
C GLN A 453 8.43 7.32 0.10
N GLY A 454 8.98 6.13 0.35
CA GLY A 454 10.43 5.97 0.49
C GLY A 454 11.02 6.50 1.80
N SER A 455 10.20 6.93 2.76
CA SER A 455 10.61 7.16 4.16
C SER A 455 11.15 5.90 4.86
N ASP A 456 10.86 4.71 4.31
CA ASP A 456 11.04 3.44 5.01
C ASP A 456 10.37 3.45 6.41
N LEU A 457 9.26 4.17 6.59
CA LEU A 457 8.46 4.16 7.82
C LEU A 457 7.16 3.36 7.62
N LEU A 458 6.63 2.84 8.73
CA LEU A 458 5.37 2.11 8.79
C LEU A 458 4.24 2.98 9.32
N ARG A 459 3.12 2.95 8.59
CA ARG A 459 1.84 3.54 8.99
C ARG A 459 1.39 3.00 10.35
N THR A 460 0.93 3.90 11.21
CA THR A 460 0.37 3.59 12.55
C THR A 460 -1.15 3.53 12.57
N ILE A 461 -1.83 4.31 11.73
CA ILE A 461 -3.30 4.36 11.63
C ILE A 461 -3.71 3.92 10.22
N PRO A 462 -4.60 2.93 10.05
CA PRO A 462 -5.01 2.44 8.74
C PRO A 462 -5.47 3.59 7.82
N LYS A 463 -5.14 3.50 6.52
CA LYS A 463 -5.60 4.49 5.54
C LYS A 463 -7.13 4.50 5.53
N ASP A 464 -7.71 5.68 5.29
CA ASP A 464 -9.17 5.94 5.32
C ASP A 464 -9.85 5.82 6.70
N THR A 465 -9.11 5.63 7.82
CA THR A 465 -9.70 5.64 9.17
C THR A 465 -10.29 7.00 9.54
N GLU A 466 -11.55 7.07 9.96
CA GLU A 466 -12.09 8.26 10.61
C GLU A 466 -11.57 8.39 12.06
N VAL A 467 -10.92 9.53 12.35
CA VAL A 467 -10.67 10.03 13.71
C VAL A 467 -11.16 11.48 13.77
N LYS A 468 -12.04 11.80 14.72
CA LYS A 468 -12.56 13.16 14.93
C LYS A 468 -11.89 13.76 16.15
N VAL A 469 -11.65 15.08 16.10
CA VAL A 469 -11.03 15.82 17.21
C VAL A 469 -11.76 17.12 17.51
N GLU A 470 -12.07 17.27 18.79
CA GLU A 470 -12.71 18.42 19.40
C GLU A 470 -11.90 18.90 20.60
N VAL A 471 -12.07 20.17 20.97
CA VAL A 471 -11.31 20.80 22.05
C VAL A 471 -12.26 21.59 22.92
N ASP A 472 -12.31 21.26 24.21
CA ASP A 472 -13.01 22.05 25.21
C ASP A 472 -12.11 22.27 26.43
N ASN A 473 -11.98 23.53 26.86
CA ASN A 473 -11.25 23.93 28.08
C ASN A 473 -9.84 23.29 28.26
N GLY A 474 -9.08 23.09 27.17
CA GLY A 474 -7.73 22.48 27.20
C GLY A 474 -7.71 20.96 27.13
N ILE A 475 -8.86 20.31 27.23
CA ILE A 475 -9.05 18.87 26.99
C ILE A 475 -9.29 18.68 25.49
N VAL A 476 -8.50 17.81 24.86
CA VAL A 476 -8.72 17.33 23.50
C VAL A 476 -9.46 16.01 23.56
N GLU A 477 -10.64 15.95 22.96
CA GLU A 477 -11.31 14.67 22.69
C GLU A 477 -10.82 14.11 21.34
N VAL A 478 -10.43 12.84 21.34
CA VAL A 478 -10.02 12.07 20.16
C VAL A 478 -10.99 10.90 19.98
N ALA A 479 -12.01 11.13 19.15
CA ALA A 479 -13.05 10.16 18.85
C ALA A 479 -12.59 9.20 17.75
N LEU A 480 -12.35 7.94 18.16
CA LEU A 480 -12.00 6.80 17.32
C LEU A 480 -13.27 6.19 16.69
N SER A 481 -13.14 5.57 15.52
CA SER A 481 -14.28 4.91 14.87
C SER A 481 -14.63 3.55 15.50
N GLU A 482 -15.91 3.15 15.43
CA GLU A 482 -16.32 1.79 15.86
C GLU A 482 -15.67 0.70 15.00
N GLN A 483 -15.33 0.98 13.73
CA GLN A 483 -14.55 0.06 12.89
C GLN A 483 -13.18 -0.24 13.51
N LEU A 484 -12.46 0.80 13.94
CA LEU A 484 -11.17 0.67 14.61
C LEU A 484 -11.31 -0.02 15.98
N ASN A 485 -12.40 0.26 16.71
CA ASN A 485 -12.73 -0.38 17.98
C ASN A 485 -13.05 -1.89 17.83
N GLN A 486 -13.47 -2.34 16.66
CA GLN A 486 -13.73 -3.76 16.36
C GLN A 486 -12.46 -4.52 15.93
N MET A 487 -11.31 -3.86 15.74
CA MET A 487 -10.07 -4.52 15.39
C MET A 487 -9.45 -5.27 16.59
N SER A 488 -8.66 -6.29 16.28
CA SER A 488 -7.86 -7.07 17.23
C SER A 488 -6.36 -6.71 17.14
N GLY A 489 -5.54 -7.30 18.01
CA GLY A 489 -4.10 -7.07 18.04
C GLY A 489 -3.68 -5.98 19.01
N SER A 490 -3.31 -6.38 20.22
CA SER A 490 -2.97 -5.49 21.33
C SER A 490 -1.77 -4.58 21.03
N THR A 491 -0.76 -5.07 20.31
CA THR A 491 0.40 -4.26 19.91
C THR A 491 0.01 -3.22 18.87
N PHE A 492 -0.78 -3.59 17.86
CA PHE A 492 -1.31 -2.68 16.84
C PHE A 492 -2.14 -1.55 17.46
N LEU A 493 -3.16 -1.91 18.25
CA LEU A 493 -4.06 -0.95 18.91
C LEU A 493 -3.31 -0.02 19.89
N THR A 494 -2.33 -0.57 20.63
CA THR A 494 -1.43 0.24 21.47
C THR A 494 -0.60 1.21 20.64
N GLY A 495 -0.15 0.80 19.46
CA GLY A 495 0.56 1.65 18.50
C GLY A 495 -0.28 2.80 17.98
N VAL A 496 -1.55 2.55 17.64
CA VAL A 496 -2.52 3.58 17.24
C VAL A 496 -2.69 4.61 18.36
N LEU A 497 -3.00 4.18 19.59
CA LEU A 497 -3.18 5.09 20.73
C LEU A 497 -1.91 5.91 21.02
N LYS A 498 -0.72 5.28 21.01
CA LYS A 498 0.56 5.98 21.25
C LYS A 498 0.89 6.99 20.15
N SER A 499 0.67 6.63 18.89
CA SER A 499 0.90 7.50 17.73
C SER A 499 0.00 8.74 17.77
N LEU A 500 -1.29 8.55 18.06
CA LEU A 500 -2.24 9.65 18.29
C LEU A 500 -1.83 10.51 19.49
N LEU A 501 -1.56 9.87 20.64
CA LEU A 501 -1.21 10.55 21.88
C LEU A 501 0.01 11.46 21.69
N LEU A 502 1.10 10.96 21.10
CA LEU A 502 2.33 11.73 20.86
C LEU A 502 2.13 12.86 19.84
N THR A 503 1.34 12.60 18.78
CA THR A 503 1.00 13.61 17.75
C THR A 503 0.19 14.77 18.35
N VAL A 504 -0.88 14.45 19.09
CA VAL A 504 -1.73 15.46 19.76
C VAL A 504 -0.94 16.21 20.85
N SER A 505 -0.12 15.50 21.61
CA SER A 505 0.73 16.09 22.65
C SER A 505 1.79 17.05 22.13
N SER A 506 2.11 17.02 20.83
CA SER A 506 3.06 17.94 20.21
C SER A 506 2.48 19.35 20.00
N ILE A 507 1.21 19.58 20.35
CA ILE A 507 0.51 20.86 20.21
C ILE A 507 0.51 21.59 21.56
N PRO A 508 1.13 22.78 21.69
CA PRO A 508 1.36 23.43 22.99
C PRO A 508 0.11 23.85 23.79
N SER A 509 -1.08 23.83 23.21
CA SER A 509 -2.35 24.22 23.86
C SER A 509 -3.14 23.04 24.44
N VAL A 510 -2.57 21.84 24.44
CA VAL A 510 -3.23 20.62 24.94
C VAL A 510 -2.81 20.38 26.39
N GLU A 511 -3.79 20.28 27.29
CA GLU A 511 -3.58 20.03 28.72
C GLU A 511 -4.00 18.61 29.14
N GLN A 512 -4.98 18.02 28.46
CA GLN A 512 -5.41 16.62 28.62
C GLN A 512 -5.89 16.04 27.28
N ILE A 513 -5.86 14.72 27.13
CA ILE A 513 -6.27 13.99 25.92
C ILE A 513 -7.21 12.85 26.33
N GLN A 514 -8.49 12.94 25.97
CA GLN A 514 -9.48 11.89 26.21
C GLN A 514 -9.73 11.13 24.91
N PHE A 515 -9.62 9.79 24.94
CA PHE A 515 -10.07 8.96 23.82
C PHE A 515 -11.54 8.58 24.00
N THR A 516 -12.33 8.63 22.94
CA THR A 516 -13.74 8.20 22.91
C THR A 516 -13.99 7.30 21.71
N ILE A 517 -15.08 6.52 21.72
CA ILE A 517 -15.48 5.70 20.58
C ILE A 517 -16.75 6.31 19.98
N ALA A 518 -16.69 6.70 18.71
CA ALA A 518 -17.75 7.43 18.00
C ALA A 518 -18.24 8.72 18.70
N GLY A 519 -17.42 9.32 19.57
CA GLY A 519 -17.79 10.48 20.41
C GLY A 519 -18.45 10.10 21.74
N GLU A 520 -18.52 8.82 22.08
CA GLU A 520 -19.02 8.34 23.37
C GLU A 520 -17.86 7.90 24.28
N ALA A 521 -17.92 8.29 25.55
CA ALA A 521 -17.02 7.77 26.57
C ALA A 521 -17.24 6.26 26.77
N ARG A 522 -16.16 5.48 26.63
CA ARG A 522 -16.13 4.03 26.86
C ARG A 522 -14.96 3.72 27.79
N GLY A 523 -15.07 2.64 28.58
CA GLY A 523 -13.99 2.22 29.48
C GLY A 523 -12.85 1.48 28.77
N SER A 524 -13.05 1.05 27.52
CA SER A 524 -12.07 0.26 26.78
C SER A 524 -12.15 0.45 25.26
N PHE A 525 -11.05 0.15 24.59
CA PHE A 525 -10.86 0.24 23.14
C PHE A 525 -10.27 -1.06 22.56
N GLY A 526 -10.82 -1.49 21.42
CA GLY A 526 -10.40 -2.72 20.74
C GLY A 526 -10.96 -3.99 21.39
N GLN A 527 -10.90 -5.12 20.68
CA GLN A 527 -11.32 -6.42 21.24
C GLN A 527 -10.50 -6.84 22.48
N GLU A 528 -9.26 -6.34 22.57
CA GLU A 528 -8.33 -6.58 23.68
C GLU A 528 -8.67 -5.78 24.95
N GLY A 529 -9.57 -4.80 24.85
CA GLY A 529 -10.04 -4.01 25.98
C GLY A 529 -8.99 -3.06 26.56
N LEU A 530 -8.23 -2.34 25.73
CA LEU A 530 -7.26 -1.33 26.20
C LEU A 530 -7.97 -0.22 26.96
N ASP A 531 -7.56 0.05 28.21
CA ASP A 531 -8.18 1.07 29.06
C ASP A 531 -8.00 2.49 28.46
N ILE A 532 -9.13 3.17 28.30
CA ILE A 532 -9.23 4.57 27.85
C ILE A 532 -10.15 5.40 28.76
N THR A 533 -10.46 4.89 29.96
CA THR A 533 -11.46 5.47 30.88
C THR A 533 -11.10 6.88 31.34
N GLU A 534 -9.82 7.10 31.65
CA GLU A 534 -9.32 8.35 32.25
C GLU A 534 -8.57 9.22 31.21
N PRO A 535 -8.63 10.56 31.31
CA PRO A 535 -7.87 11.45 30.43
C PRO A 535 -6.36 11.25 30.56
N PHE A 536 -5.69 11.10 29.42
CA PHE A 536 -4.25 10.97 29.34
C PHE A 536 -3.58 12.36 29.48
N PRO A 537 -2.53 12.50 30.31
CA PRO A 537 -1.71 13.71 30.29
C PRO A 537 -0.94 13.78 28.97
N PRO A 538 -0.70 14.99 28.43
CA PRO A 538 0.17 15.19 27.29
C PRO A 538 1.55 14.54 27.52
N GLN A 539 2.05 13.89 26.48
CA GLN A 539 3.40 13.34 26.41
C GLN A 539 4.24 14.07 25.34
N PRO A 540 4.37 15.42 25.37
CA PRO A 540 5.34 16.09 24.53
C PRO A 540 6.74 15.59 24.91
N PHE A 541 7.67 15.61 23.96
CA PHE A 541 9.09 15.32 24.23
C PHE A 541 9.69 16.34 25.19
N THR A 542 9.49 16.06 26.47
CA THR A 542 9.82 16.89 27.62
C THR A 542 10.29 15.95 28.71
N LYS A 543 11.18 16.45 29.57
CA LYS A 543 11.75 15.70 30.68
C LYS A 543 10.83 15.79 31.90
N LYS A 544 10.47 14.64 32.48
CA LYS A 544 10.01 14.59 33.88
C LYS A 544 11.19 14.88 34.82
N SER A 545 10.90 15.08 36.10
CA SER A 545 11.94 15.37 37.10
C SER A 545 12.93 14.19 37.21
N GLY A 546 14.19 14.41 36.80
CA GLY A 546 15.26 13.41 36.77
C GLY A 546 15.64 12.93 35.35
N GLU A 547 14.77 13.14 34.37
CA GLU A 547 15.01 12.75 32.98
C GLU A 547 15.81 13.80 32.20
N ARG A 548 16.41 13.36 31.10
CA ARG A 548 17.15 14.16 30.12
C ARG A 548 16.63 13.81 28.73
N LEU A 549 16.25 14.83 27.95
CA LEU A 549 15.81 14.63 26.58
C LEU A 549 17.05 14.48 25.69
N LEU A 550 17.27 13.28 25.15
CA LEU A 550 18.32 13.02 24.16
C LEU A 550 17.70 12.82 22.77
N PHE A 551 18.43 13.17 21.73
CA PHE A 551 18.12 12.85 20.34
C PHE A 551 19.05 11.72 19.93
N LEU A 552 18.54 10.50 19.95
CA LEU A 552 19.32 9.32 19.61
C LEU A 552 19.31 9.08 18.09
N PRO A 553 20.43 8.65 17.50
CA PRO A 553 20.45 8.05 16.18
C PRO A 553 19.44 6.92 16.06
N SER A 554 18.81 6.81 14.89
CA SER A 554 17.93 5.71 14.49
C SER A 554 18.09 5.47 12.99
N ALA A 555 17.78 4.26 12.54
CA ALA A 555 17.73 3.91 11.13
C ALA A 555 16.48 3.06 10.88
N SER A 556 15.83 3.31 9.75
CA SER A 556 14.71 2.50 9.27
C SER A 556 14.97 2.19 7.80
N GLY A 557 15.15 0.91 7.48
CA GLY A 557 15.57 0.48 6.15
C GLY A 557 16.86 1.17 5.69
N SER A 558 16.75 2.01 4.66
CA SER A 558 17.83 2.81 4.08
C SER A 558 17.97 4.21 4.71
N LYS A 559 16.94 4.69 5.41
CA LYS A 559 16.85 6.05 5.97
C LYS A 559 17.38 6.14 7.40
N TYR A 560 17.84 7.33 7.78
CA TYR A 560 18.34 7.67 9.10
C TYR A 560 17.49 8.77 9.72
N TYR A 561 17.31 8.70 11.03
CA TYR A 561 16.39 9.55 11.79
C TYR A 561 16.98 9.96 13.13
N LEU A 562 16.51 11.09 13.66
CA LEU A 562 16.69 11.43 15.08
C LEU A 562 15.45 11.00 15.86
N ARG A 563 15.62 10.09 16.81
CA ARG A 563 14.56 9.65 17.72
C ARG A 563 14.76 10.33 19.09
N PRO A 564 13.88 11.26 19.49
CA PRO A 564 13.96 11.85 20.82
C PRO A 564 13.54 10.81 21.87
N GLU A 565 14.22 10.80 23.01
CA GLU A 565 13.93 9.90 24.12
C GLU A 565 14.22 10.61 25.46
N ALA A 566 13.30 10.50 26.41
CA ALA A 566 13.52 10.95 27.78
C ALA A 566 14.22 9.82 28.56
N ILE A 567 15.48 10.05 28.94
CA ILE A 567 16.33 9.05 29.60
C ILE A 567 16.63 9.52 31.03
N GLU A 568 16.39 8.66 32.01
CA GLU A 568 16.78 8.92 33.39
C GLU A 568 18.30 8.98 33.51
N MET A 569 18.84 10.07 34.07
CA MET A 569 20.28 10.24 34.27
C MET A 569 20.57 10.70 35.70
N ALA A 570 21.71 10.27 36.23
CA ALA A 570 22.21 10.75 37.52
C ALA A 570 22.27 12.29 37.55
N PRO A 571 22.08 12.93 38.73
CA PRO A 571 22.13 14.39 38.89
C PRO A 571 23.58 14.92 38.81
N LEU A 572 24.14 14.86 37.60
CA LEU A 572 25.50 15.29 37.26
C LEU A 572 25.56 16.81 37.10
N LYS A 573 26.75 17.37 37.39
CA LYS A 573 27.05 18.79 37.17
C LYS A 573 27.50 19.01 35.73
N GLU A 574 27.40 20.27 35.29
CA GLU A 574 27.62 20.77 33.93
C GLU A 574 28.58 19.94 33.03
N HIS A 575 29.87 19.86 33.37
CA HIS A 575 30.88 19.11 32.59
C HIS A 575 30.54 17.62 32.49
N ASP A 576 30.30 16.97 33.63
CA ASP A 576 30.08 15.52 33.72
C ASP A 576 28.75 15.13 33.06
N LEU A 577 27.75 16.01 33.12
CA LEU A 577 26.49 15.88 32.38
C LEU A 577 26.73 16.00 30.87
N ALA A 578 27.54 16.95 30.42
CA ALA A 578 27.87 17.10 29.00
C ALA A 578 28.60 15.87 28.45
N GLU A 579 29.52 15.31 29.23
CA GLU A 579 30.22 14.08 28.90
C GLU A 579 29.26 12.87 28.87
N ALA A 580 28.42 12.69 29.90
CA ALA A 580 27.44 11.59 29.94
C ALA A 580 26.41 11.66 28.79
N VAL A 581 25.93 12.86 28.44
CA VAL A 581 25.03 13.08 27.29
C VAL A 581 25.72 12.71 25.98
N ALA A 582 26.96 13.15 25.77
CA ALA A 582 27.72 12.79 24.57
C ALA A 582 27.98 11.28 24.48
N GLN A 583 28.36 10.64 25.59
CA GLN A 583 28.55 9.18 25.65
C GLN A 583 27.27 8.40 25.35
N ALA A 584 26.11 8.85 25.84
CA ALA A 584 24.82 8.21 25.58
C ALA A 584 24.42 8.28 24.08
N VAL A 585 24.63 9.42 23.43
CA VAL A 585 24.40 9.57 21.97
C VAL A 585 25.34 8.67 21.17
N LEU A 586 26.62 8.58 21.55
CA LEU A 586 27.60 7.71 20.90
C LEU A 586 27.30 6.22 21.11
N LYS A 587 26.73 5.84 22.26
CA LYS A 587 26.22 4.48 22.52
C LYS A 587 25.06 4.16 21.58
N GLY A 588 24.06 5.05 21.45
CA GLY A 588 22.96 4.88 20.49
C GLY A 588 23.45 4.78 19.03
N TYR A 589 24.46 5.57 18.65
CA TYR A 589 25.10 5.43 17.34
C TYR A 589 25.72 4.05 17.13
N ALA A 590 26.41 3.52 18.14
CA ALA A 590 27.02 2.19 18.07
C ALA A 590 25.99 1.05 18.03
N GLU A 591 24.85 1.20 18.72
CA GLU A 591 23.73 0.26 18.69
C GLU A 591 23.08 0.18 17.30
N VAL A 592 22.93 1.30 16.60
CA VAL A 592 22.32 1.36 15.26
C VAL A 592 23.29 0.94 14.14
N PHE A 593 24.56 1.37 14.20
CA PHE A 593 25.52 1.21 13.09
C PHE A 593 26.65 0.21 13.36
N GLY A 594 26.63 -0.50 14.50
CA GLY A 594 27.68 -1.45 14.91
C GLY A 594 29.07 -0.82 15.09
N THR A 595 29.17 0.50 15.06
CA THR A 595 30.43 1.24 14.94
C THR A 595 30.69 2.05 16.19
N VAL A 596 31.68 1.62 16.99
CA VAL A 596 32.03 2.28 18.24
C VAL A 596 32.88 3.52 17.97
N LEU A 597 32.36 4.69 18.35
CA LEU A 597 33.06 5.96 18.29
C LEU A 597 33.49 6.38 19.71
N THR A 598 34.76 6.71 19.89
CA THR A 598 35.32 7.02 21.22
C THR A 598 35.37 8.53 21.48
N LEU A 599 34.71 8.95 22.55
CA LEU A 599 34.85 10.29 23.12
C LEU A 599 36.21 10.41 23.82
N ARG A 600 36.92 11.53 23.60
CA ARG A 600 38.20 11.84 24.25
C ARG A 600 38.03 12.85 25.38
N SER A 601 37.18 13.86 25.21
CA SER A 601 36.79 14.82 26.25
C SER A 601 35.61 15.67 25.79
N VAL A 602 34.81 16.20 26.72
CA VAL A 602 33.95 17.35 26.46
C VAL A 602 34.50 18.57 27.18
N ARG A 603 34.54 19.73 26.54
CA ARG A 603 35.04 20.98 27.15
C ARG A 603 34.14 22.14 26.79
N ILE A 604 33.89 23.04 27.74
CA ILE A 604 33.04 24.21 27.53
C ILE A 604 33.92 25.45 27.61
N VAL A 605 33.98 26.21 26.52
CA VAL A 605 34.83 27.40 26.36
C VAL A 605 34.03 28.46 25.62
N ASP A 606 33.96 29.67 26.15
CA ASP A 606 33.27 30.82 25.56
C ASP A 606 31.83 30.53 25.07
N ASN A 607 31.05 29.80 25.88
CA ASN A 607 29.69 29.34 25.56
C ASN A 607 29.59 28.41 24.33
N VAL A 608 30.67 27.69 24.00
CA VAL A 608 30.73 26.63 22.99
C VAL A 608 31.10 25.31 23.66
N ILE A 609 30.32 24.26 23.41
CA ILE A 609 30.60 22.89 23.84
C ILE A 609 31.46 22.22 22.77
N TYR A 610 32.71 21.91 23.11
CA TYR A 610 33.63 21.13 22.29
C TYR A 610 33.50 19.65 22.63
N VAL A 611 33.03 18.84 21.69
CA VAL A 611 33.00 17.38 21.79
C VAL A 611 34.23 16.85 21.04
N ASP A 612 35.29 16.53 21.78
CA ASP A 612 36.53 16.01 21.18
C ASP A 612 36.49 14.49 21.10
N MET A 613 36.58 13.96 19.89
CA MET A 613 36.60 12.54 19.58
C MET A 613 38.04 12.05 19.40
N THR A 614 38.26 10.74 19.51
CA THR A 614 39.49 10.11 19.00
C THR A 614 39.46 10.02 17.47
N ASN A 615 40.50 9.43 16.87
CA ASN A 615 40.53 9.19 15.42
C ASN A 615 39.39 8.30 14.91
N SER A 616 38.64 7.59 15.77
CA SER A 616 37.49 6.76 15.35
C SER A 616 36.48 7.50 14.48
N LEU A 617 36.26 8.81 14.71
CA LEU A 617 35.38 9.62 13.85
C LEU A 617 35.99 9.85 12.46
N ASN A 618 37.31 9.98 12.35
CA ASN A 618 38.03 10.13 11.09
C ASN A 618 38.13 8.83 10.28
N ASP A 619 37.82 7.68 10.89
CA ASP A 619 37.91 6.36 10.25
C ASP A 619 36.59 5.97 9.56
N ILE A 620 35.45 6.57 9.97
CA ILE A 620 34.15 6.42 9.29
C ILE A 620 33.92 7.40 8.14
N ILE A 621 34.81 8.38 7.95
CA ILE A 621 34.69 9.39 6.91
C ILE A 621 35.17 8.81 5.57
N SER A 622 34.29 8.83 4.57
CA SER A 622 34.51 8.26 3.23
C SER A 622 33.93 9.18 2.16
N GLN A 623 34.08 8.81 0.88
CA GLN A 623 33.41 9.52 -0.23
C GLN A 623 31.95 9.08 -0.45
N SER A 624 31.39 8.22 0.42
CA SER A 624 30.00 7.77 0.28
C SER A 624 29.02 8.75 0.92
N ILE A 625 27.95 9.09 0.19
CA ILE A 625 26.89 9.99 0.66
C ILE A 625 26.16 9.40 1.88
N ALA A 626 26.00 8.08 1.95
CA ALA A 626 25.47 7.40 3.12
C ALA A 626 26.33 7.63 4.38
N ALA A 627 27.67 7.66 4.28
CA ALA A 627 28.54 8.00 5.40
C ALA A 627 28.48 9.49 5.77
N ALA A 628 28.32 10.39 4.79
CA ALA A 628 28.07 11.81 5.04
C ALA A 628 26.74 12.03 5.77
N ALA A 629 25.69 11.28 5.42
CA ALA A 629 24.40 11.30 6.09
C ALA A 629 24.45 10.80 7.53
N ARG A 630 25.14 9.67 7.80
CA ARG A 630 25.37 9.18 9.19
C ARG A 630 26.14 10.19 10.03
N ALA A 631 27.14 10.85 9.45
CA ALA A 631 27.92 11.89 10.11
C ALA A 631 27.08 13.15 10.42
N ALA A 632 26.22 13.58 9.49
CA ALA A 632 25.28 14.68 9.70
C ALA A 632 24.26 14.37 10.81
N MET A 633 23.67 13.17 10.80
CA MET A 633 22.77 12.70 11.85
C MET A 633 23.47 12.63 13.21
N LEU A 634 24.69 12.08 13.29
CA LEU A 634 25.46 12.05 14.54
C LEU A 634 25.76 13.46 15.07
N ARG A 635 26.13 14.38 14.18
CA ARG A 635 26.38 15.78 14.51
C ARG A 635 25.14 16.43 15.11
N ASP A 636 23.97 16.24 14.49
CA ASP A 636 22.72 16.86 14.92
C ASP A 636 22.17 16.22 16.20
N ALA A 637 22.32 14.90 16.34
CA ALA A 637 22.04 14.14 17.56
C ALA A 637 22.83 14.69 18.76
N LEU A 638 24.15 14.87 18.61
CA LEU A 638 25.01 15.47 19.65
C LEU A 638 24.62 16.92 19.94
N ALA A 639 24.40 17.72 18.90
CA ALA A 639 24.10 19.15 19.04
C ALA A 639 22.78 19.39 19.81
N LEU A 640 21.69 18.74 19.41
CA LEU A 640 20.40 18.87 20.08
C LEU A 640 20.42 18.30 21.50
N SER A 641 20.99 17.10 21.69
CA SER A 641 21.05 16.46 23.01
C SER A 641 21.81 17.30 24.04
N LEU A 642 22.91 17.95 23.63
CA LEU A 642 23.66 18.85 24.50
C LEU A 642 22.89 20.15 24.78
N ALA A 643 22.30 20.76 23.75
CA ALA A 643 21.59 22.04 23.88
C ALA A 643 20.24 21.97 24.63
N GLU A 644 19.62 20.79 24.76
CA GLU A 644 18.42 20.57 25.60
C GLU A 644 18.73 20.28 27.07
N ASN A 645 19.99 19.94 27.40
CA ASN A 645 20.41 19.56 28.75
C ASN A 645 21.38 20.56 29.40
N LEU A 646 21.91 21.51 28.63
CA LEU A 646 22.87 22.53 29.06
C LEU A 646 22.46 23.93 28.55
N PRO A 647 22.91 25.03 29.19
CA PRO A 647 22.53 26.39 28.80
C PRO A 647 23.23 26.93 27.54
N TYR A 648 23.89 26.06 26.75
CA TYR A 648 24.74 26.45 25.62
C TYR A 648 24.15 25.98 24.29
N ALA A 649 24.07 26.87 23.31
CA ALA A 649 23.50 26.60 22.00
C ALA A 649 24.52 26.21 20.92
N ASN A 650 25.81 26.47 21.13
CA ASN A 650 26.85 26.21 20.14
C ASN A 650 27.60 24.91 20.49
N VAL A 651 27.63 23.96 19.56
CA VAL A 651 28.30 22.67 19.71
C VAL A 651 29.28 22.49 18.56
N LYS A 652 30.50 22.03 18.87
CA LYS A 652 31.61 21.88 17.94
C LYS A 652 32.29 20.54 18.12
N ILE A 653 32.34 19.75 17.06
CA ILE A 653 32.92 18.41 17.08
C ILE A 653 34.37 18.51 16.56
N THR A 654 35.31 17.96 17.33
CA THR A 654 36.74 17.92 16.98
C THR A 654 37.27 16.49 17.01
N VAL A 655 38.41 16.25 16.37
CA VAL A 655 39.18 15.01 16.48
C VAL A 655 40.57 15.33 16.98
N ASN A 656 40.94 14.74 18.13
CA ASN A 656 42.23 14.95 18.80
C ASN A 656 42.59 16.44 19.01
N GLY A 657 41.60 17.31 19.22
CA GLY A 657 41.73 18.76 19.37
C GLY A 657 41.79 19.56 18.07
N THR A 658 41.65 18.90 16.92
CA THR A 658 41.70 19.51 15.58
C THR A 658 40.37 19.36 14.83
N LYS A 659 40.19 20.02 13.69
CA LYS A 659 38.99 19.80 12.86
C LYS A 659 38.96 18.34 12.37
N PRO A 660 37.81 17.65 12.35
CA PRO A 660 37.71 16.33 11.71
C PRO A 660 38.06 16.41 10.22
N LYS A 661 38.35 15.27 9.60
CA LYS A 661 38.48 15.17 8.13
C LYS A 661 37.20 15.72 7.47
N GLN A 662 37.34 16.22 6.25
CA GLN A 662 36.24 16.68 5.43
C GLN A 662 36.33 16.03 4.05
N ALA A 663 35.20 15.52 3.57
CA ALA A 663 35.03 14.94 2.25
C ALA A 663 33.82 15.62 1.56
N GLU A 664 33.52 15.25 0.32
CA GLU A 664 32.38 15.81 -0.40
C GLU A 664 31.06 15.48 0.32
N HIS A 665 30.07 16.38 0.23
CA HIS A 665 28.75 16.28 0.89
C HIS A 665 28.72 16.33 2.43
N TYR A 666 29.86 16.35 3.15
CA TYR A 666 29.86 16.48 4.61
C TYR A 666 29.47 17.90 5.07
N LEU A 667 28.48 17.99 5.96
CA LEU A 667 28.06 19.25 6.56
C LEU A 667 29.09 19.77 7.60
N PRO A 668 29.10 21.07 7.93
CA PRO A 668 30.03 21.63 8.92
C PRO A 668 29.88 20.97 10.30
N TRP A 669 31.00 20.65 10.95
CA TRP A 669 31.11 20.06 12.30
C TRP A 669 30.83 21.04 13.46
N GLU A 670 30.15 22.15 13.18
CA GLU A 670 29.83 23.20 14.12
C GLU A 670 28.36 23.59 13.91
N VAL A 671 27.57 23.49 14.98
CA VAL A 671 26.11 23.67 14.95
C VAL A 671 25.72 24.68 16.02
N LYS A 672 24.86 25.63 15.65
CA LYS A 672 24.20 26.54 16.57
C LYS A 672 22.72 26.20 16.63
N VAL A 673 22.28 25.62 17.74
CA VAL A 673 20.88 25.25 17.96
C VAL A 673 20.04 26.51 18.19
N ILE A 674 19.01 26.70 17.37
CA ILE A 674 18.06 27.81 17.47
C ILE A 674 16.66 27.20 17.58
N ARG A 675 15.81 27.72 18.48
CA ARG A 675 14.44 27.24 18.71
C ARG A 675 13.42 28.16 18.01
N PRO A 676 12.28 27.64 17.50
CA PRO A 676 11.96 26.22 17.36
C PRO A 676 12.90 25.54 16.35
N TYR A 677 12.99 24.21 16.41
CA TYR A 677 13.70 23.41 15.42
C TYR A 677 12.86 22.19 15.04
N TYR A 678 13.16 21.61 13.89
CA TYR A 678 12.38 20.56 13.27
C TYR A 678 13.30 19.42 12.86
N VAL A 679 12.99 18.21 13.33
CA VAL A 679 13.72 16.98 13.02
C VAL A 679 12.94 16.17 11.98
N ASN A 680 13.67 15.40 11.16
CA ASN A 680 13.08 14.41 10.26
C ASN A 680 11.96 15.00 9.37
N MET A 681 12.29 16.06 8.61
CA MET A 681 11.34 16.71 7.70
C MET A 681 10.89 15.76 6.58
N GLU A 682 9.58 15.56 6.45
CA GLU A 682 8.95 15.05 5.22
C GLU A 682 8.31 16.22 4.47
N ASN A 683 8.60 16.33 3.17
CA ASN A 683 8.12 17.35 2.25
C ASN A 683 7.47 16.70 1.03
#